data_AF-A0A831M5S7-F1
#
_entry.id   AF-A0A831M5S7-F1
#
_cell.length_a   1.000
_cell.length_b   1.000
_cell.length_c   1.000
_cell.angle_alpha   90.00
_cell.angle_beta   90.00
_cell.angle_gamma   90.00
#
_symmetry.space_group_name_H-M   'P 1'
#
loop_
_entity.id
_entity.type
_entity.pdbx_description
1 polymer ?
#
loop_
_entity_poly.entity_id
_entity_poly.type
_entity_poly.pdbx_seq_one_letter_code
_entity_poly.pdbx_strand_id
1 'polypeptide(L)'
;MRNRPLLALAALILSAHSLPAVVKAIHVTDRSDVANAKPFGSAGPYERIQAKVHFEVDPAKPANAIIADLALAPRNAAGLVEFSSDIYVLKPTDPTKGNGTILFDVSNRGGKGMLGMFSRDGASLGPDMGDGHLLEQGYTLVWVGWQFDVPDTAGLLRLHAPHATNNGAPITGLVRSEFIAEQAGLKTFSLGDRTMLAYPVAPGHEDAAQLTVRDLCTSARRTIPRSEWQLARLDNGKPTPDRTRVYLPAGLEPGKIYEVIYTAQDPVIAGLGPAAIRDFISYLKYAGPAASINVLGDQRRFLKRAIAVGTSQSGRFLRTFLYDGFNADENGKIVFDGVWAHVAGAGRGSFNFRFAQPSRDGHPHMNCLYPSDIFPFSDLSQSDPTAGAAGLLDKVIAAKVQPKIFYTNGSYEYWGRVASLVHTSIDGKRDTGLAPQSRAYLLSGTQHGAGTFPPSRGAALNVANGNNYRWIMRGLLARMNAWVTNGTEPPPSQIPLISKDSLVSVSALNWPKIPATRLPQHPKLAYRGDFQAAPPKVGEAFPTLLPQVDADGNEIAGIRAPMIQVPLATFTGWNFRKPSQGAPDELYSMVGSTFLFPKTKADRARTNDPRPAIAERYKDRADYLAQYEAAARSLAAQGFLLEADIAPLVAEGAKQWDAVMK
;
A
#
# COMPACT_ATOMS: atom_id res chain seq x y z
N MET A 1 -28.53 43.91 70.87
CA MET A 1 -27.52 42.87 70.56
C MET A 1 -28.21 41.68 69.90
N ARG A 2 -28.09 41.54 68.57
CA ARG A 2 -28.46 40.31 67.85
C ARG A 2 -27.67 40.26 66.53
N ASN A 3 -26.84 39.23 66.44
CA ASN A 3 -25.92 38.91 65.36
C ASN A 3 -26.65 38.67 64.02
N ARG A 4 -26.04 39.12 62.92
CA ARG A 4 -26.30 38.60 61.56
C ARG A 4 -24.94 38.25 60.92
N PRO A 5 -24.73 37.02 60.43
CA PRO A 5 -23.51 36.67 59.71
C PRO A 5 -23.61 37.10 58.24
N LEU A 6 -22.55 37.71 57.72
CA LEU A 6 -22.32 37.91 56.30
C LEU A 6 -21.85 36.59 55.68
N LEU A 7 -22.66 35.99 54.80
CA LEU A 7 -22.21 34.95 53.87
C LEU A 7 -21.60 35.63 52.65
N ALA A 8 -20.27 35.53 52.51
CA ALA A 8 -19.57 35.86 51.28
C ALA A 8 -19.69 34.67 50.31
N LEU A 9 -20.45 34.83 49.23
CA LEU A 9 -20.54 33.87 48.14
C LEU A 9 -19.39 34.13 47.16
N ALA A 10 -18.31 33.34 47.25
CA ALA A 10 -17.24 33.34 46.26
C ALA A 10 -17.71 32.56 45.03
N ALA A 11 -18.04 33.26 43.94
CA ALA A 11 -18.31 32.65 42.64
C ALA A 11 -16.98 32.22 42.00
N LEU A 12 -16.66 30.92 42.11
CA LEU A 12 -15.60 30.30 41.30
C LEU A 12 -16.12 30.16 39.85
N ILE A 13 -15.73 31.08 38.98
CA ILE A 13 -15.89 30.90 37.52
C ILE A 13 -14.79 29.92 37.08
N LEU A 14 -15.10 28.63 37.13
CA LEU A 14 -14.35 27.60 36.40
C LEU A 14 -14.72 27.72 34.91
N SER A 15 -14.03 28.60 34.19
CA SER A 15 -13.97 28.54 32.73
C SER A 15 -13.20 27.28 32.32
N ALA A 16 -13.91 26.16 32.19
CA ALA A 16 -13.42 24.96 31.55
C ALA A 16 -13.18 25.29 30.07
N HIS A 17 -11.94 25.67 29.75
CA HIS A 17 -11.49 25.72 28.37
C HIS A 17 -11.31 24.28 27.91
N SER A 18 -12.39 23.65 27.44
CA SER A 18 -12.26 22.45 26.61
C SER A 18 -11.50 22.88 25.36
N LEU A 19 -10.21 22.55 25.30
CA LEU A 19 -9.43 22.67 24.06
C LEU A 19 -10.28 22.03 22.95
N PRO A 20 -10.54 22.73 21.82
CA PRO A 20 -11.33 22.15 20.75
C PRO A 20 -10.64 20.86 20.29
N ALA A 21 -11.31 19.73 20.51
CA ALA A 21 -10.85 18.45 20.01
C ALA A 21 -10.91 18.48 18.48
N VAL A 22 -9.86 18.01 17.82
CA VAL A 22 -9.82 17.95 16.35
C VAL A 22 -10.98 17.10 15.81
N VAL A 23 -11.31 16.01 16.51
CA VAL A 23 -12.54 15.24 16.28
C VAL A 23 -13.70 15.93 16.98
N LYS A 24 -14.66 16.42 16.19
CA LYS A 24 -15.79 17.23 16.66
C LYS A 24 -17.07 16.43 16.85
N ALA A 25 -17.33 15.48 15.95
CA ALA A 25 -18.50 14.62 16.02
C ALA A 25 -18.25 13.30 15.31
N ILE A 26 -18.93 12.24 15.76
CA ILE A 26 -19.01 10.96 15.07
C ILE A 26 -20.49 10.63 14.91
N HIS A 27 -20.97 10.60 13.68
CA HIS A 27 -22.33 10.24 13.32
C HIS A 27 -22.38 8.78 12.88
N VAL A 28 -22.94 7.91 13.72
CA VAL A 28 -23.15 6.49 13.40
C VAL A 28 -24.19 6.36 12.30
N THR A 29 -23.82 5.69 11.22
CA THR A 29 -24.74 5.34 10.13
C THR A 29 -25.25 3.92 10.26
N ASP A 30 -24.45 3.01 10.84
CA ASP A 30 -24.84 1.63 11.10
C ASP A 30 -24.08 1.07 12.32
N ARG A 31 -24.78 0.28 13.12
CA ARG A 31 -24.22 -0.48 14.24
C ARG A 31 -24.89 -1.84 14.32
N SER A 32 -24.12 -2.92 14.28
CA SER A 32 -24.65 -4.28 14.24
C SER A 32 -23.71 -5.27 14.90
N ASP A 33 -24.22 -6.41 15.35
CA ASP A 33 -23.38 -7.52 15.80
C ASP A 33 -22.61 -8.14 14.62
N VAL A 34 -21.39 -8.61 14.89
CA VAL A 34 -20.58 -9.37 13.93
C VAL A 34 -20.92 -10.85 14.07
N ALA A 35 -21.09 -11.54 12.93
CA ALA A 35 -21.32 -12.99 12.88
C ALA A 35 -22.42 -13.46 13.85
N ASN A 36 -23.55 -12.74 13.90
CA ASN A 36 -24.69 -13.02 14.78
C ASN A 36 -24.30 -13.12 16.27
N ALA A 37 -23.44 -12.22 16.74
CA ALA A 37 -22.92 -12.18 18.12
C ALA A 37 -22.21 -13.46 18.58
N LYS A 38 -21.68 -14.25 17.63
CA LYS A 38 -20.82 -15.39 17.96
C LYS A 38 -19.57 -14.90 18.73
N PRO A 39 -19.18 -15.56 19.83
CA PRO A 39 -17.94 -15.23 20.54
C PRO A 39 -16.69 -15.68 19.77
N PHE A 40 -15.63 -14.87 19.85
CA PHE A 40 -14.30 -15.15 19.29
C PHE A 40 -13.29 -15.31 20.42
N GLY A 41 -12.92 -16.55 20.73
CA GLY A 41 -11.99 -16.86 21.83
C GLY A 41 -12.36 -16.17 23.15
N SER A 42 -11.35 -15.63 23.84
CA SER A 42 -11.54 -14.86 25.09
C SER A 42 -12.02 -13.43 24.88
N ALA A 43 -11.92 -12.90 23.65
CA ALA A 43 -12.36 -11.55 23.32
C ALA A 43 -13.90 -11.41 23.32
N GLY A 44 -14.62 -12.53 23.19
CA GLY A 44 -16.08 -12.54 23.20
C GLY A 44 -16.70 -12.07 21.87
N PRO A 45 -17.98 -11.66 21.87
CA PRO A 45 -18.65 -11.16 20.67
C PRO A 45 -18.09 -9.80 20.25
N TYR A 46 -18.25 -9.51 18.96
CA TYR A 46 -17.82 -8.25 18.35
C TYR A 46 -19.02 -7.49 17.80
N GLU A 47 -18.88 -6.17 17.76
CA GLU A 47 -19.79 -5.27 17.06
C GLU A 47 -19.06 -4.57 15.90
N ARG A 48 -19.86 -4.23 14.89
CA ARG A 48 -19.49 -3.40 13.74
C ARG A 48 -20.09 -2.02 13.91
N ILE A 49 -19.28 -1.00 13.64
CA ILE A 49 -19.70 0.40 13.62
C ILE A 49 -19.26 1.03 12.30
N GLN A 50 -20.22 1.56 11.56
CA GLN A 50 -19.98 2.46 10.42
C GLN A 50 -20.41 3.86 10.82
N ALA A 51 -19.59 4.85 10.51
CA ALA A 51 -19.88 6.22 10.90
C ALA A 51 -19.18 7.23 10.00
N LYS A 52 -19.63 8.47 10.08
CA LYS A 52 -18.94 9.65 9.56
C LYS A 52 -18.33 10.43 10.72
N VAL A 53 -17.01 10.63 10.68
CA VAL A 53 -16.30 11.48 11.63
C VAL A 53 -16.09 12.87 11.03
N HIS A 54 -16.36 13.90 11.83
CA HIS A 54 -16.21 15.29 11.46
C HIS A 54 -15.03 15.91 12.20
N PHE A 55 -14.21 16.66 11.47
CA PHE A 55 -13.00 17.28 11.98
C PHE A 55 -13.04 18.79 11.81
N GLU A 56 -12.39 19.49 12.75
CA GLU A 56 -12.03 20.90 12.63
C GLU A 56 -10.53 21.02 12.94
N VAL A 57 -9.73 21.45 11.96
CA VAL A 57 -8.27 21.64 12.14
C VAL A 57 -7.91 23.12 12.06
N ASP A 58 -6.97 23.53 12.91
CA ASP A 58 -6.47 24.90 12.92
C ASP A 58 -5.29 25.03 11.93
N PRO A 59 -5.41 25.82 10.85
CA PRO A 59 -4.33 26.03 9.89
C PRO A 59 -3.10 26.75 10.49
N ALA A 60 -3.25 27.43 11.62
CA ALA A 60 -2.14 28.11 12.30
C ALA A 60 -1.33 27.19 13.23
N LYS A 61 -1.84 25.98 13.55
CA LYS A 61 -1.08 25.03 14.39
C LYS A 61 0.15 24.50 13.66
N PRO A 62 1.34 24.50 14.30
CA PRO A 62 2.56 23.97 13.68
C PRO A 62 2.43 22.54 13.15
N ALA A 63 1.68 21.68 13.86
CA ALA A 63 1.43 20.30 13.44
C ALA A 63 0.62 20.18 12.14
N ASN A 64 -0.09 21.24 11.73
CA ASN A 64 -0.90 21.27 10.50
C ASN A 64 -0.20 22.02 9.36
N ALA A 65 0.90 22.72 9.62
CA ALA A 65 1.68 23.41 8.60
C ALA A 65 2.27 22.46 7.53
N ILE A 66 2.37 21.17 7.84
CA ILE A 66 2.77 20.13 6.89
C ILE A 66 1.73 19.85 5.81
N ILE A 67 0.47 20.26 6.00
CA ILE A 67 -0.63 19.98 5.08
C ILE A 67 -0.59 21.01 3.94
N ALA A 68 -0.27 20.54 2.74
CA ALA A 68 -0.20 21.40 1.56
C ALA A 68 -1.53 22.10 1.29
N ASP A 69 -1.47 23.39 0.95
CA ASP A 69 -2.62 24.26 0.66
C ASP A 69 -3.64 24.45 1.81
N LEU A 70 -3.36 24.00 3.03
CA LEU A 70 -4.31 24.16 4.15
C LEU A 70 -4.63 25.64 4.43
N ALA A 71 -3.65 26.53 4.28
CA ALA A 71 -3.85 27.96 4.46
C ALA A 71 -4.87 28.57 3.48
N LEU A 72 -5.07 27.93 2.32
CA LEU A 72 -5.98 28.32 1.23
C LEU A 72 -7.36 27.67 1.35
N ALA A 73 -7.58 26.86 2.39
CA ALA A 73 -8.87 26.25 2.65
C ALA A 73 -9.93 27.28 3.03
N PRO A 74 -11.21 27.08 2.66
CA PRO A 74 -12.31 27.78 3.30
C PRO A 74 -12.30 27.51 4.81
N ARG A 75 -12.67 28.52 5.60
CA ARG A 75 -12.67 28.46 7.07
C ARG A 75 -14.05 28.77 7.62
N ASN A 76 -14.40 28.11 8.72
CA ASN A 76 -15.63 28.41 9.45
C ASN A 76 -15.49 29.70 10.28
N ALA A 77 -16.55 30.07 11.00
CA ALA A 77 -16.57 31.29 11.83
C ALA A 77 -15.52 31.30 12.96
N ALA A 78 -15.02 30.13 13.36
CA ALA A 78 -13.93 29.99 14.34
C ALA A 78 -12.53 30.03 13.68
N GLY A 79 -12.44 30.22 12.36
CA GLY A 79 -11.19 30.22 11.62
C GLY A 79 -10.59 28.83 11.38
N LEU A 80 -11.35 27.77 11.63
CA LEU A 80 -10.92 26.37 11.47
C LEU A 80 -11.35 25.82 10.11
N VAL A 81 -10.61 24.82 9.63
CA VAL A 81 -10.93 24.10 8.39
C VAL A 81 -11.74 22.86 8.73
N GLU A 82 -12.93 22.76 8.15
CA GLU A 82 -13.87 21.66 8.35
C GLU A 82 -13.74 20.61 7.25
N PHE A 83 -13.76 19.34 7.65
CA PHE A 83 -13.82 18.21 6.72
C PHE A 83 -14.40 16.97 7.43
N SER A 84 -14.66 15.90 6.66
CA SER A 84 -15.13 14.63 7.24
C SER A 84 -14.55 13.41 6.56
N SER A 85 -14.65 12.27 7.22
CA SER A 85 -14.22 10.96 6.70
C SER A 85 -15.24 9.89 7.06
N ASP A 86 -15.39 8.90 6.20
CA ASP A 86 -16.05 7.65 6.57
C ASP A 86 -15.13 6.81 7.46
N ILE A 87 -15.67 6.11 8.44
CA ILE A 87 -14.95 5.15 9.28
C ILE A 87 -15.68 3.82 9.36
N TYR A 88 -14.90 2.77 9.59
CA TYR A 88 -15.40 1.43 9.84
C TYR A 88 -14.60 0.83 11.00
N VAL A 89 -15.30 0.32 12.01
CA VAL A 89 -14.69 -0.24 13.21
C VAL A 89 -15.29 -1.59 13.52
N LEU A 90 -14.45 -2.59 13.81
CA LEU A 90 -14.82 -3.84 14.44
C LEU A 90 -14.16 -3.89 15.81
N LYS A 91 -14.93 -4.09 16.87
CA LYS A 91 -14.38 -4.16 18.23
C LYS A 91 -15.10 -5.17 19.10
N PRO A 92 -14.46 -5.70 20.15
CA PRO A 92 -15.16 -6.44 21.19
C PRO A 92 -16.31 -5.62 21.76
N THR A 93 -17.48 -6.26 21.96
CA THR A 93 -18.63 -5.61 22.60
C THR A 93 -18.27 -5.19 24.03
N ASP A 94 -17.53 -6.04 24.74
CA ASP A 94 -16.90 -5.73 26.02
C ASP A 94 -15.45 -5.28 25.80
N PRO A 95 -15.12 -3.97 25.90
CA PRO A 95 -13.78 -3.47 25.62
C PRO A 95 -12.74 -3.94 26.64
N THR A 96 -13.13 -4.49 27.80
CA THR A 96 -12.19 -5.06 28.77
C THR A 96 -11.57 -6.37 28.30
N LYS A 97 -12.18 -7.04 27.30
CA LYS A 97 -11.73 -8.30 26.73
C LYS A 97 -10.86 -8.14 25.48
N GLY A 98 -10.66 -6.91 25.01
CA GLY A 98 -9.73 -6.61 23.92
C GLY A 98 -8.27 -6.76 24.36
N ASN A 99 -7.37 -6.93 23.40
CA ASN A 99 -5.93 -7.02 23.66
C ASN A 99 -5.26 -5.64 23.86
N GLY A 100 -6.03 -4.56 23.73
CA GLY A 100 -5.58 -3.17 23.89
C GLY A 100 -4.80 -2.60 22.70
N THR A 101 -4.75 -3.32 21.58
CA THR A 101 -4.10 -2.87 20.34
C THR A 101 -5.16 -2.54 19.28
N ILE A 102 -5.06 -1.32 18.73
CA ILE A 102 -5.72 -0.95 17.47
C ILE A 102 -4.90 -1.56 16.34
N LEU A 103 -5.54 -2.39 15.51
CA LEU A 103 -5.00 -2.75 14.21
C LEU A 103 -5.69 -1.88 13.17
N PHE A 104 -4.93 -0.97 12.58
CA PHE A 104 -5.42 0.00 11.61
C PHE A 104 -4.94 -0.39 10.21
N ASP A 105 -5.86 -0.49 9.25
CA ASP A 105 -5.54 -0.70 7.83
C ASP A 105 -5.86 0.58 7.06
N VAL A 106 -4.83 1.14 6.44
CA VAL A 106 -4.98 2.29 5.55
C VAL A 106 -5.75 1.82 4.31
N SER A 107 -7.00 2.24 4.21
CA SER A 107 -7.93 1.81 3.15
C SER A 107 -7.34 2.00 1.76
N ASN A 108 -7.13 0.92 1.01
CA ASN A 108 -6.57 1.00 -0.34
C ASN A 108 -7.70 1.33 -1.32
N ARG A 109 -7.73 2.57 -1.82
CA ARG A 109 -8.81 3.08 -2.69
C ARG A 109 -10.21 2.87 -2.10
N GLY A 110 -10.32 3.08 -0.78
CA GLY A 110 -11.54 2.90 0.00
C GLY A 110 -11.87 1.45 0.39
N GLY A 111 -11.12 0.46 -0.10
CA GLY A 111 -11.27 -0.95 0.28
C GLY A 111 -10.79 -1.28 1.70
N LYS A 112 -11.19 -2.44 2.23
CA LYS A 112 -10.88 -2.90 3.60
C LYS A 112 -10.13 -4.24 3.55
N GLY A 113 -8.84 -4.18 3.24
CA GLY A 113 -8.04 -5.36 2.86
C GLY A 113 -7.57 -6.26 4.01
N MET A 114 -7.54 -5.74 5.25
CA MET A 114 -6.94 -6.40 6.42
C MET A 114 -7.38 -7.86 6.65
N LEU A 115 -8.69 -8.15 6.57
CA LEU A 115 -9.20 -9.51 6.82
C LEU A 115 -8.65 -10.50 5.80
N GLY A 116 -8.70 -10.15 4.51
CA GLY A 116 -8.10 -10.97 3.44
C GLY A 116 -6.58 -11.06 3.47
N MET A 117 -5.90 -10.36 4.38
CA MET A 117 -4.45 -10.45 4.59
C MET A 117 -4.06 -11.34 5.77
N PHE A 118 -4.80 -11.26 6.88
CA PHE A 118 -4.43 -11.87 8.15
C PHE A 118 -5.39 -12.96 8.65
N SER A 119 -6.58 -13.07 8.07
CA SER A 119 -7.52 -14.16 8.35
C SER A 119 -7.60 -15.09 7.14
N ARG A 120 -7.55 -16.41 7.37
CA ARG A 120 -7.74 -17.39 6.28
C ARG A 120 -9.16 -17.27 5.74
N ASP A 121 -9.33 -17.35 4.43
CA ASP A 121 -10.62 -17.20 3.75
C ASP A 121 -11.33 -15.85 3.98
N GLY A 122 -10.66 -14.86 4.56
CA GLY A 122 -11.21 -13.52 4.77
C GLY A 122 -11.39 -12.75 3.46
N ALA A 123 -12.45 -11.92 3.37
CA ALA A 123 -12.73 -11.10 2.20
C ALA A 123 -12.17 -9.66 2.34
N SER A 124 -11.69 -9.07 1.24
CA SER A 124 -11.26 -7.65 1.20
C SER A 124 -12.42 -6.65 1.06
N LEU A 125 -13.63 -7.13 0.75
CA LEU A 125 -14.85 -6.34 0.55
C LEU A 125 -16.05 -7.11 1.14
N GLY A 126 -16.21 -7.12 2.46
CA GLY A 126 -17.38 -7.75 3.09
C GLY A 126 -17.23 -7.99 4.59
N PRO A 127 -18.28 -8.49 5.26
CA PRO A 127 -18.27 -8.85 6.67
C PRO A 127 -17.75 -10.28 6.93
N ASP A 128 -17.13 -10.93 5.93
CA ASP A 128 -16.57 -12.27 6.13
C ASP A 128 -15.30 -12.18 6.97
N MET A 129 -15.38 -12.73 8.18
CA MET A 129 -14.32 -12.70 9.18
C MET A 129 -13.23 -13.75 8.91
N GLY A 130 -13.41 -14.58 7.87
CA GLY A 130 -12.54 -15.71 7.59
C GLY A 130 -12.49 -16.69 8.76
N ASP A 131 -11.31 -17.17 9.10
CA ASP A 131 -11.08 -18.01 10.27
C ASP A 131 -11.20 -17.26 11.62
N GLY A 132 -11.57 -15.98 11.63
CA GLY A 132 -11.81 -15.20 12.85
C GLY A 132 -10.56 -14.83 13.63
N HIS A 133 -9.36 -15.13 13.11
CA HIS A 133 -8.11 -15.02 13.84
C HIS A 133 -7.88 -13.67 14.51
N LEU A 134 -8.05 -12.57 13.77
CA LEU A 134 -7.85 -11.23 14.33
C LEU A 134 -8.81 -10.93 15.50
N LEU A 135 -10.04 -11.43 15.44
CA LEU A 135 -11.05 -11.22 16.47
C LEU A 135 -10.73 -12.08 17.71
N GLU A 136 -10.32 -13.34 17.50
CA GLU A 136 -9.86 -14.22 18.57
C GLU A 136 -8.65 -13.66 19.33
N GLN A 137 -7.77 -12.95 18.62
CA GLN A 137 -6.63 -12.25 19.22
C GLN A 137 -7.02 -10.96 19.96
N GLY A 138 -8.29 -10.52 19.89
CA GLY A 138 -8.79 -9.38 20.67
C GLY A 138 -8.48 -8.00 20.07
N TYR A 139 -8.11 -7.89 18.80
CA TYR A 139 -7.79 -6.59 18.19
C TYR A 139 -9.05 -5.74 17.98
N THR A 140 -8.93 -4.42 18.18
CA THR A 140 -9.88 -3.45 17.63
C THR A 140 -9.44 -3.09 16.21
N LEU A 141 -10.24 -3.46 15.20
CA LEU A 141 -9.92 -3.25 13.78
C LEU A 141 -10.52 -1.93 13.31
N VAL A 142 -9.71 -1.07 12.69
CA VAL A 142 -10.12 0.28 12.32
C VAL A 142 -9.73 0.60 10.88
N TRP A 143 -10.64 1.26 10.16
CA TRP A 143 -10.39 1.89 8.87
C TRP A 143 -10.94 3.31 8.86
N VAL A 144 -10.21 4.19 8.15
CA VAL A 144 -10.57 5.60 7.94
C VAL A 144 -10.45 5.88 6.43
N GLY A 145 -11.45 6.57 5.88
CA GLY A 145 -11.43 7.10 4.52
C GLY A 145 -10.45 8.26 4.39
N TRP A 146 -9.30 8.03 3.77
CA TRP A 146 -8.26 9.07 3.63
C TRP A 146 -8.10 9.57 2.20
N GLN A 147 -8.61 8.82 1.22
CA GLN A 147 -8.47 9.13 -0.19
C GLN A 147 -9.72 9.86 -0.69
N PHE A 148 -9.54 11.02 -1.33
CA PHE A 148 -10.65 11.90 -1.72
C PHE A 148 -11.25 11.57 -3.10
N ASP A 149 -10.50 10.92 -3.98
CA ASP A 149 -10.88 10.60 -5.37
C ASP A 149 -11.51 9.20 -5.52
N VAL A 150 -11.78 8.51 -4.40
CA VAL A 150 -12.55 7.26 -4.38
C VAL A 150 -13.98 7.55 -4.89
N PRO A 151 -14.50 6.86 -5.91
CA PRO A 151 -15.88 7.04 -6.36
C PRO A 151 -16.89 6.80 -5.23
N ASP A 152 -18.05 7.44 -5.32
CA ASP A 152 -19.16 7.16 -4.40
C ASP A 152 -19.74 5.77 -4.74
N THR A 153 -19.26 4.74 -4.04
CA THR A 153 -19.61 3.34 -4.28
C THR A 153 -19.82 2.66 -2.94
N ALA A 154 -20.95 1.97 -2.81
CA ALA A 154 -21.33 1.29 -1.59
C ALA A 154 -20.20 0.38 -1.07
N GLY A 155 -19.89 0.52 0.22
CA GLY A 155 -18.86 -0.29 0.89
C GLY A 155 -17.43 0.25 0.77
N LEU A 156 -17.17 1.30 -0.01
CA LEU A 156 -15.88 2.00 0.00
C LEU A 156 -15.88 3.14 1.01
N LEU A 157 -14.72 3.43 1.60
CA LEU A 157 -14.51 4.55 2.52
C LEU A 157 -13.90 5.74 1.79
N ARG A 158 -14.37 6.95 2.08
CA ARG A 158 -13.93 8.16 1.40
C ARG A 158 -13.58 9.29 2.37
N LEU A 159 -12.61 10.11 1.95
CA LEU A 159 -12.36 11.43 2.53
C LEU A 159 -13.23 12.48 1.84
N HIS A 160 -13.91 13.30 2.63
CA HIS A 160 -14.64 14.49 2.17
C HIS A 160 -13.90 15.75 2.61
N ALA A 161 -12.92 16.15 1.81
CA ALA A 161 -12.08 17.32 2.04
C ALA A 161 -12.50 18.51 1.17
N PRO A 162 -12.33 19.76 1.65
CA PRO A 162 -12.58 20.94 0.85
C PRO A 162 -11.55 21.12 -0.27
N HIS A 163 -11.91 21.98 -1.22
CA HIS A 163 -10.99 22.50 -2.23
C HIS A 163 -10.23 23.72 -1.67
N ALA A 164 -8.97 23.84 -2.03
CA ALA A 164 -8.22 25.08 -1.80
C ALA A 164 -8.69 26.17 -2.78
N THR A 165 -8.78 27.40 -2.28
CA THR A 165 -9.28 28.57 -3.05
C THR A 165 -8.36 29.77 -2.86
N ASN A 166 -8.33 30.68 -3.84
CA ASN A 166 -7.70 31.98 -3.69
C ASN A 166 -8.74 32.99 -3.23
N ASN A 167 -8.98 33.09 -1.92
CA ASN A 167 -10.02 33.94 -1.32
C ASN A 167 -11.41 33.71 -1.94
N GLY A 168 -11.80 32.44 -2.08
CA GLY A 168 -13.07 32.03 -2.69
C GLY A 168 -13.03 31.87 -4.22
N ALA A 169 -11.97 32.33 -4.90
CA ALA A 169 -11.79 32.07 -6.32
C ALA A 169 -11.19 30.68 -6.59
N PRO A 170 -11.58 29.99 -7.68
CA PRO A 170 -10.98 28.73 -8.10
C PRO A 170 -9.46 28.84 -8.29
N ILE A 171 -8.73 27.79 -7.89
CA ILE A 171 -7.31 27.64 -8.22
C ILE A 171 -7.20 26.72 -9.43
N THR A 172 -6.48 27.14 -10.46
CA THR A 172 -6.14 26.31 -11.61
C THR A 172 -4.67 25.86 -11.57
N GLY A 173 -4.35 24.77 -12.26
CA GLY A 173 -2.98 24.31 -12.41
C GLY A 173 -2.86 23.14 -13.38
N LEU A 174 -1.64 22.94 -13.88
CA LEU A 174 -1.36 21.82 -14.77
C LEU A 174 -1.40 20.50 -14.00
N VAL A 175 -2.09 19.53 -14.60
CA VAL A 175 -2.11 18.15 -14.16
C VAL A 175 -1.80 17.25 -15.34
N ARG A 176 -1.49 16.00 -15.00
CA ARG A 176 -1.18 14.96 -15.96
C ARG A 176 -2.10 13.77 -15.74
N SER A 177 -2.42 13.06 -16.82
CA SER A 177 -2.98 11.70 -16.79
C SER A 177 -2.15 10.80 -17.69
N GLU A 178 -1.78 9.60 -17.24
CA GLU A 178 -1.15 8.58 -18.08
C GLU A 178 -1.98 7.30 -18.07
N PHE A 179 -2.05 6.60 -19.20
CA PHE A 179 -2.74 5.33 -19.27
C PHE A 179 -2.24 4.47 -20.42
N ILE A 180 -2.57 3.18 -20.34
CA ILE A 180 -2.23 2.17 -21.34
C ILE A 180 -3.51 1.48 -21.76
N ALA A 181 -3.71 1.33 -23.06
CA ALA A 181 -4.71 0.41 -23.55
C ALA A 181 -4.18 -1.02 -23.43
N GLU A 182 -4.85 -1.85 -22.63
CA GLU A 182 -4.48 -3.26 -22.45
C GLU A 182 -5.09 -4.19 -23.52
N GLN A 183 -6.04 -3.67 -24.31
CA GLN A 183 -6.76 -4.43 -25.33
C GLN A 183 -7.13 -3.54 -26.52
N ALA A 184 -7.29 -4.18 -27.69
CA ALA A 184 -7.67 -3.49 -28.92
C ALA A 184 -9.12 -2.98 -28.86
N GLY A 185 -9.44 -1.99 -29.69
CA GLY A 185 -10.79 -1.46 -29.85
C GLY A 185 -11.24 -0.44 -28.80
N LEU A 186 -10.42 -0.17 -27.77
CA LEU A 186 -10.68 0.93 -26.85
C LEU A 186 -10.54 2.27 -27.57
N LYS A 187 -11.54 3.13 -27.44
CA LYS A 187 -11.50 4.49 -28.03
C LYS A 187 -11.58 5.61 -26.99
N THR A 188 -11.88 5.28 -25.74
CA THR A 188 -12.01 6.26 -24.67
C THR A 188 -11.31 5.79 -23.41
N PHE A 189 -10.78 6.73 -22.64
CA PHE A 189 -10.11 6.46 -21.36
C PHE A 189 -10.38 7.58 -20.34
N SER A 190 -10.41 7.22 -19.06
CA SER A 190 -10.55 8.18 -17.94
C SER A 190 -9.27 8.96 -17.72
N LEU A 191 -9.37 10.26 -17.44
CA LEU A 191 -8.24 11.04 -16.94
C LEU A 191 -7.86 10.63 -15.50
N GLY A 192 -8.77 9.99 -14.77
CA GLY A 192 -8.51 9.40 -13.46
C GLY A 192 -7.68 8.12 -13.56
N ASP A 193 -6.85 7.85 -12.54
CA ASP A 193 -6.09 6.60 -12.49
C ASP A 193 -7.01 5.43 -12.14
N ARG A 194 -6.95 4.37 -12.96
CA ARG A 194 -7.75 3.15 -12.79
C ARG A 194 -9.26 3.48 -12.75
N THR A 195 -9.89 3.28 -11.59
CA THR A 195 -11.32 3.50 -11.36
C THR A 195 -11.60 4.76 -10.56
N MET A 196 -10.59 5.58 -10.24
CA MET A 196 -10.79 6.79 -9.43
C MET A 196 -11.35 7.96 -10.24
N LEU A 197 -11.88 8.93 -9.51
CA LEU A 197 -12.35 10.18 -10.07
C LEU A 197 -11.17 11.02 -10.60
N ALA A 198 -11.38 11.64 -11.76
CA ALA A 198 -10.41 12.56 -12.34
C ALA A 198 -10.62 13.98 -11.83
N TYR A 199 -9.55 14.78 -11.83
CA TYR A 199 -9.74 16.23 -11.96
C TYR A 199 -10.23 16.53 -13.38
N PRO A 200 -11.34 17.26 -13.56
CA PRO A 200 -11.79 17.65 -14.89
C PRO A 200 -10.84 18.70 -15.50
N VAL A 201 -10.78 18.74 -16.82
CA VAL A 201 -10.21 19.91 -17.52
C VAL A 201 -11.01 21.15 -17.13
N ALA A 202 -10.30 22.22 -16.78
CA ALA A 202 -10.90 23.49 -16.40
C ALA A 202 -11.71 24.09 -17.57
N PRO A 203 -12.89 24.68 -17.30
CA PRO A 203 -13.66 25.37 -18.33
C PRO A 203 -12.82 26.44 -19.04
N GLY A 204 -12.86 26.47 -20.37
CA GLY A 204 -12.10 27.40 -21.21
C GLY A 204 -10.66 26.96 -21.49
N HIS A 205 -10.23 25.81 -20.97
CA HIS A 205 -8.89 25.25 -21.20
C HIS A 205 -8.91 23.97 -22.06
N GLU A 206 -10.06 23.60 -22.61
CA GLU A 206 -10.25 22.36 -23.39
C GLU A 206 -9.33 22.29 -24.63
N ASP A 207 -9.11 23.43 -25.31
CA ASP A 207 -8.28 23.49 -26.52
C ASP A 207 -6.77 23.54 -26.24
N ALA A 208 -6.38 23.86 -25.00
CA ALA A 208 -4.98 23.87 -24.56
C ALA A 208 -4.49 22.50 -24.07
N ALA A 209 -5.40 21.55 -23.84
CA ALA A 209 -5.04 20.20 -23.41
C ALA A 209 -4.26 19.48 -24.52
N GLN A 210 -3.23 18.72 -24.11
CA GLN A 210 -2.32 18.02 -25.01
C GLN A 210 -2.42 16.52 -24.78
N LEU A 211 -2.52 15.74 -25.86
CA LEU A 211 -2.43 14.29 -25.84
C LEU A 211 -1.15 13.87 -26.55
N THR A 212 -0.36 13.03 -25.89
CA THR A 212 0.84 12.42 -26.46
C THR A 212 0.81 10.91 -26.33
N VAL A 213 1.56 10.22 -27.17
CA VAL A 213 1.74 8.77 -27.15
C VAL A 213 3.22 8.43 -27.25
N ARG A 214 3.62 7.34 -26.59
CA ARG A 214 4.99 6.80 -26.65
C ARG A 214 5.00 5.29 -26.49
N ASP A 215 6.10 4.68 -26.93
CA ASP A 215 6.22 3.23 -26.97
C ASP A 215 6.70 2.66 -25.64
N LEU A 216 7.71 3.28 -25.02
CA LEU A 216 8.25 2.92 -23.72
C LEU A 216 8.30 4.13 -22.78
N CYS A 217 8.55 3.90 -21.50
CA CYS A 217 8.68 4.95 -20.49
C CYS A 217 9.72 6.02 -20.84
N THR A 218 10.80 5.64 -21.53
CA THR A 218 11.93 6.49 -21.92
C THR A 218 11.85 7.00 -23.36
N SER A 219 10.88 6.51 -24.15
CA SER A 219 10.69 6.96 -25.54
C SER A 219 10.25 8.43 -25.58
N ALA A 220 10.67 9.13 -26.63
CA ALA A 220 10.20 10.48 -26.91
C ALA A 220 8.66 10.50 -27.06
N ARG A 221 8.03 11.56 -26.55
CA ARG A 221 6.59 11.80 -26.70
C ARG A 221 6.30 12.20 -28.14
N ARG A 222 5.27 11.59 -28.73
CA ARG A 222 4.69 12.00 -30.01
C ARG A 222 3.35 12.66 -29.76
N THR A 223 3.18 13.90 -30.19
CA THR A 223 1.90 14.61 -30.05
C THR A 223 0.85 14.01 -30.97
N ILE A 224 -0.34 13.75 -30.43
CA ILE A 224 -1.55 13.48 -31.22
C ILE A 224 -2.24 14.82 -31.46
N PRO A 225 -2.39 15.26 -32.73
CA PRO A 225 -2.97 16.57 -33.05
C PRO A 225 -4.33 16.80 -32.37
N ARG A 226 -4.56 18.02 -31.86
CA ARG A 226 -5.79 18.36 -31.12
C ARG A 226 -7.08 18.07 -31.90
N SER A 227 -7.03 18.15 -33.24
CA SER A 227 -8.14 17.83 -34.15
C SER A 227 -8.50 16.35 -34.22
N GLU A 228 -7.62 15.46 -33.77
CA GLU A 228 -7.81 14.00 -33.86
C GLU A 228 -8.49 13.41 -32.63
N TRP A 229 -8.68 14.17 -31.55
CA TRP A 229 -9.26 13.66 -30.31
C TRP A 229 -10.15 14.70 -29.62
N GLN A 230 -10.95 14.24 -28.68
CA GLN A 230 -11.94 15.06 -27.96
C GLN A 230 -11.92 14.75 -26.47
N LEU A 231 -12.33 15.72 -25.66
CA LEU A 231 -12.69 15.50 -24.26
C LEU A 231 -14.13 14.96 -24.20
N ALA A 232 -14.27 13.65 -24.33
CA ALA A 232 -15.56 12.99 -24.45
C ALA A 232 -15.53 11.56 -23.92
N ARG A 233 -16.72 11.10 -23.51
CA ARG A 233 -17.04 9.71 -23.20
C ARG A 233 -17.85 9.10 -24.33
N LEU A 234 -17.91 7.77 -24.40
CA LEU A 234 -18.79 7.09 -25.33
C LEU A 234 -20.10 6.68 -24.65
N ASP A 235 -21.22 7.18 -25.18
CA ASP A 235 -22.58 6.76 -24.84
C ASP A 235 -23.19 6.04 -26.03
N ASN A 236 -23.47 4.75 -25.88
CA ASN A 236 -24.05 3.93 -26.95
C ASN A 236 -23.27 4.08 -28.29
N GLY A 237 -21.94 4.15 -28.21
CA GLY A 237 -21.04 4.33 -29.34
C GLY A 237 -20.91 5.76 -29.88
N LYS A 238 -21.66 6.73 -29.34
CA LYS A 238 -21.58 8.14 -29.73
C LYS A 238 -20.75 8.94 -28.73
N PRO A 239 -19.87 9.86 -29.19
CA PRO A 239 -19.14 10.73 -28.27
C PRO A 239 -20.07 11.76 -27.63
N THR A 240 -20.03 11.84 -26.31
CA THR A 240 -20.70 12.86 -25.49
C THR A 240 -19.62 13.67 -24.75
N PRO A 241 -19.67 15.02 -24.77
CA PRO A 241 -18.68 15.85 -24.07
C PRO A 241 -18.50 15.44 -22.60
N ASP A 242 -17.24 15.27 -22.20
CA ASP A 242 -16.85 14.89 -20.85
C ASP A 242 -15.40 15.33 -20.59
N ARG A 243 -15.21 16.35 -19.75
CA ARG A 243 -13.90 16.92 -19.40
C ARG A 243 -13.05 16.01 -18.51
N THR A 244 -13.53 14.83 -18.17
CA THR A 244 -12.80 13.81 -17.39
C THR A 244 -12.33 12.64 -18.23
N ARG A 245 -12.58 12.64 -19.54
CA ARG A 245 -12.26 11.53 -20.43
C ARG A 245 -11.66 12.01 -21.75
N VAL A 246 -10.79 11.18 -22.31
CA VAL A 246 -10.31 11.34 -23.69
C VAL A 246 -11.08 10.38 -24.58
N TYR A 247 -11.44 10.84 -25.77
CA TYR A 247 -11.95 10.03 -26.88
C TYR A 247 -11.05 10.22 -28.11
N LEU A 248 -10.52 9.12 -28.62
CA LEU A 248 -9.72 9.05 -29.84
C LEU A 248 -10.48 8.19 -30.88
N PRO A 249 -11.12 8.78 -31.91
CA PRO A 249 -11.90 8.05 -32.91
C PRO A 249 -11.13 6.93 -33.62
N ALA A 250 -9.84 7.15 -33.88
CA ALA A 250 -8.93 6.19 -34.48
C ALA A 250 -8.68 4.95 -33.58
N GLY A 251 -8.95 5.06 -32.28
CA GLY A 251 -8.70 4.02 -31.29
C GLY A 251 -7.35 4.13 -30.62
N LEU A 252 -7.27 3.54 -29.43
CA LEU A 252 -6.06 3.42 -28.63
C LEU A 252 -5.35 2.10 -29.00
N GLU A 253 -4.07 2.20 -29.31
CA GLU A 253 -3.22 1.06 -29.65
C GLU A 253 -2.80 0.31 -28.38
N PRO A 254 -2.94 -1.03 -28.33
CA PRO A 254 -2.51 -1.82 -27.20
C PRO A 254 -1.02 -1.65 -26.88
N GLY A 255 -0.71 -1.49 -25.60
CA GLY A 255 0.67 -1.43 -25.10
C GLY A 255 1.37 -0.10 -25.35
N LYS A 256 0.75 0.88 -26.01
CA LYS A 256 1.26 2.26 -26.04
C LYS A 256 0.92 2.99 -24.74
N ILE A 257 1.81 3.89 -24.34
CA ILE A 257 1.60 4.76 -23.19
C ILE A 257 1.08 6.10 -23.70
N TYR A 258 -0.15 6.42 -23.34
CA TYR A 258 -0.79 7.70 -23.63
C TYR A 258 -0.65 8.63 -22.43
N GLU A 259 -0.37 9.90 -22.67
CA GLU A 259 -0.26 10.93 -21.64
C GLU A 259 -1.04 12.19 -22.05
N VAL A 260 -1.86 12.68 -21.14
CA VAL A 260 -2.61 13.92 -21.27
C VAL A 260 -2.06 14.94 -20.30
N ILE A 261 -1.70 16.12 -20.78
CA ILE A 261 -1.33 17.28 -19.95
C ILE A 261 -2.40 18.35 -20.14
N TYR A 262 -2.99 18.83 -19.06
CA TYR A 262 -4.11 19.76 -19.11
C TYR A 262 -4.19 20.63 -17.87
N THR A 263 -4.84 21.78 -17.98
CA THR A 263 -5.16 22.63 -16.82
C THR A 263 -6.41 22.09 -16.13
N ALA A 264 -6.29 21.71 -14.86
CA ALA A 264 -7.41 21.41 -13.98
C ALA A 264 -7.76 22.61 -13.09
N GLN A 265 -8.87 22.51 -12.37
CA GLN A 265 -9.30 23.47 -11.35
C GLN A 265 -9.69 22.77 -10.05
N ASP A 266 -9.81 23.54 -8.97
CA ASP A 266 -10.34 23.14 -7.66
C ASP A 266 -9.51 21.99 -7.02
N PRO A 267 -8.23 22.22 -6.69
CA PRO A 267 -7.40 21.21 -6.03
C PRO A 267 -7.97 20.88 -4.66
N VAL A 268 -8.29 19.61 -4.44
CA VAL A 268 -8.66 19.08 -3.13
C VAL A 268 -7.45 19.10 -2.20
N ILE A 269 -7.66 19.47 -0.94
CA ILE A 269 -6.61 19.48 0.09
C ILE A 269 -6.34 18.03 0.55
N ALA A 270 -5.58 17.30 -0.26
CA ALA A 270 -5.34 15.87 -0.08
C ALA A 270 -4.63 15.53 1.25
N GLY A 271 -3.80 16.44 1.77
CA GLY A 271 -3.11 16.27 3.05
C GLY A 271 -4.05 16.20 4.27
N LEU A 272 -5.34 16.52 4.12
CA LEU A 272 -6.33 16.24 5.15
C LEU A 272 -6.62 14.74 5.32
N GLY A 273 -6.28 13.90 4.34
CA GLY A 273 -6.35 12.44 4.45
C GLY A 273 -5.44 11.87 5.54
N PRO A 274 -4.12 12.11 5.50
CA PRO A 274 -3.23 11.73 6.60
C PRO A 274 -3.57 12.43 7.93
N ALA A 275 -4.07 13.68 7.91
CA ALA A 275 -4.57 14.34 9.12
C ALA A 275 -5.77 13.58 9.73
N ALA A 276 -6.76 13.17 8.92
CA ALA A 276 -7.91 12.38 9.37
C ALA A 276 -7.48 11.13 10.14
N ILE A 277 -6.48 10.41 9.61
CA ILE A 277 -5.92 9.21 10.23
C ILE A 277 -5.21 9.56 11.54
N ARG A 278 -4.29 10.54 11.51
CA ARG A 278 -3.55 11.02 12.69
C ARG A 278 -4.50 11.35 13.83
N ASP A 279 -5.51 12.16 13.54
CA ASP A 279 -6.38 12.74 14.54
C ASP A 279 -7.43 11.75 15.04
N PHE A 280 -7.93 10.85 14.19
CA PHE A 280 -8.85 9.80 14.64
C PHE A 280 -8.15 8.74 15.49
N ILE A 281 -6.93 8.33 15.13
CA ILE A 281 -6.15 7.37 15.93
C ILE A 281 -5.70 8.00 17.25
N SER A 282 -5.26 9.27 17.24
CA SER A 282 -4.98 10.02 18.47
C SER A 282 -6.23 10.13 19.35
N TYR A 283 -7.40 10.42 18.78
CA TYR A 283 -8.68 10.43 19.49
C TYR A 283 -8.94 9.10 20.20
N LEU A 284 -8.82 7.95 19.51
CA LEU A 284 -9.04 6.63 20.11
C LEU A 284 -8.08 6.31 21.27
N LYS A 285 -6.83 6.78 21.20
CA LYS A 285 -5.80 6.53 22.23
C LYS A 285 -5.89 7.50 23.41
N TYR A 286 -6.25 8.76 23.17
CA TYR A 286 -5.97 9.85 24.11
C TYR A 286 -7.17 10.72 24.48
N ALA A 287 -8.27 10.74 23.71
CA ALA A 287 -9.40 11.61 24.01
C ALA A 287 -10.02 11.24 25.36
N GLY A 288 -10.12 12.22 26.27
CA GLY A 288 -10.64 12.01 27.63
C GLY A 288 -12.17 11.88 27.68
N PRO A 289 -12.75 11.56 28.86
CA PRO A 289 -14.19 11.36 29.04
C PRO A 289 -15.03 12.62 28.77
N ALA A 290 -14.39 13.79 28.77
CA ALA A 290 -15.01 15.07 28.41
C ALA A 290 -15.25 15.23 26.90
N ALA A 291 -14.66 14.37 26.06
CA ALA A 291 -15.09 14.24 24.67
C ALA A 291 -16.47 13.57 24.67
N SER A 292 -17.52 14.36 24.47
CA SER A 292 -18.93 13.98 24.52
C SER A 292 -19.38 12.96 23.45
N ILE A 293 -18.44 12.30 22.78
CA ILE A 293 -18.67 11.35 21.68
C ILE A 293 -18.55 9.93 22.23
N ASN A 294 -19.54 9.53 23.05
CA ASN A 294 -19.59 8.24 23.74
C ASN A 294 -19.94 7.05 22.81
N VAL A 295 -20.04 7.28 21.50
CA VAL A 295 -20.43 6.28 20.49
C VAL A 295 -19.48 5.08 20.44
N LEU A 296 -18.18 5.31 20.65
CA LEU A 296 -17.18 4.24 20.69
C LEU A 296 -16.90 3.77 22.13
N GLY A 297 -17.48 4.42 23.17
CA GLY A 297 -17.18 4.20 24.58
C GLY A 297 -15.86 4.84 25.06
N ASP A 298 -15.49 4.64 26.33
CA ASP A 298 -14.22 5.14 26.92
C ASP A 298 -13.02 4.26 26.49
N GLN A 299 -12.83 4.11 25.18
CA GLN A 299 -11.84 3.20 24.59
C GLN A 299 -10.42 3.49 25.05
N ARG A 300 -10.07 4.74 25.36
CA ARG A 300 -8.74 5.12 25.86
C ARG A 300 -8.30 4.33 27.11
N ARG A 301 -9.25 3.83 27.91
CA ARG A 301 -8.95 3.01 29.10
C ARG A 301 -8.35 1.68 28.70
N PHE A 302 -8.69 1.17 27.52
CA PHE A 302 -8.36 -0.18 27.07
C PHE A 302 -7.41 -0.18 25.88
N LEU A 303 -7.59 0.73 24.91
CA LEU A 303 -6.71 0.91 23.76
C LEU A 303 -5.47 1.69 24.18
N LYS A 304 -4.31 1.04 24.12
CA LYS A 304 -3.02 1.59 24.54
C LYS A 304 -2.06 1.83 23.39
N ARG A 305 -2.24 1.09 22.30
CA ARG A 305 -1.29 1.00 21.19
C ARG A 305 -2.02 1.00 19.86
N ALA A 306 -1.35 1.44 18.81
CA ALA A 306 -1.86 1.33 17.44
C ALA A 306 -0.77 0.82 16.49
N ILE A 307 -1.14 -0.17 15.67
CA ILE A 307 -0.34 -0.69 14.57
C ILE A 307 -1.02 -0.29 13.26
N ALA A 308 -0.34 0.48 12.41
CA ALA A 308 -0.80 0.74 11.05
C ALA A 308 -0.24 -0.29 10.08
N VAL A 309 -1.08 -0.83 9.22
CA VAL A 309 -0.71 -1.69 8.09
C VAL A 309 -1.18 -1.03 6.80
N GLY A 310 -0.37 -1.10 5.75
CA GLY A 310 -0.70 -0.59 4.43
C GLY A 310 -0.10 -1.48 3.36
N THR A 311 -0.86 -1.68 2.28
CA THR A 311 -0.52 -2.56 1.15
C THR A 311 -0.44 -1.76 -0.14
N SER A 312 0.68 -1.86 -0.85
CA SER A 312 0.86 -1.24 -2.17
C SER A 312 0.75 0.30 -2.11
N GLN A 313 -0.32 0.89 -2.63
CA GLN A 313 -0.64 2.31 -2.46
C GLN A 313 -0.62 2.72 -0.99
N SER A 314 -1.29 1.96 -0.12
CA SER A 314 -1.38 2.33 1.28
C SER A 314 -0.10 2.03 2.07
N GLY A 315 0.77 1.14 1.58
CA GLY A 315 2.12 0.99 2.10
C GLY A 315 3.01 2.20 1.77
N ARG A 316 2.91 2.73 0.54
CA ARG A 316 3.56 3.99 0.14
C ARG A 316 3.01 5.19 0.90
N PHE A 317 1.71 5.18 1.21
CA PHE A 317 1.09 6.16 2.09
C PHE A 317 1.76 6.15 3.46
N LEU A 318 1.95 4.99 4.10
CA LEU A 318 2.62 4.93 5.40
C LEU A 318 4.07 5.41 5.36
N ARG A 319 4.80 5.12 4.28
CA ARG A 319 6.14 5.69 4.06
C ARG A 319 6.10 7.22 3.97
N THR A 320 5.12 7.76 3.25
CA THR A 320 4.92 9.22 3.12
C THR A 320 4.46 9.86 4.43
N PHE A 321 3.59 9.19 5.19
CA PHE A 321 3.10 9.61 6.49
C PHE A 321 4.26 9.81 7.49
N LEU A 322 5.23 8.89 7.50
CA LEU A 322 6.44 9.02 8.30
C LEU A 322 7.37 10.13 7.77
N TYR A 323 7.58 10.19 6.46
CA TYR A 323 8.39 11.24 5.83
C TYR A 323 7.87 12.66 6.10
N ASP A 324 6.56 12.84 6.06
CA ASP A 324 5.93 14.14 6.30
C ASP A 324 5.89 14.51 7.78
N GLY A 325 5.99 13.52 8.68
CA GLY A 325 6.02 13.71 10.14
C GLY A 325 4.67 13.53 10.83
N PHE A 326 3.67 12.93 10.15
CA PHE A 326 2.31 12.76 10.70
C PHE A 326 2.22 11.79 11.89
N ASN A 327 3.30 11.09 12.28
CA ASN A 327 3.28 10.21 13.46
C ASN A 327 3.33 10.97 14.81
N ALA A 328 3.47 12.30 14.76
CA ALA A 328 3.20 13.19 15.89
C ALA A 328 1.80 13.79 15.74
N ASP A 329 0.94 13.64 16.75
CA ASP A 329 -0.33 14.37 16.82
C ASP A 329 -0.11 15.87 17.12
N GLU A 330 -1.19 16.66 17.17
CA GLU A 330 -1.10 18.10 17.44
C GLU A 330 -0.48 18.46 18.79
N ASN A 331 -0.36 17.50 19.72
CA ASN A 331 0.28 17.65 21.02
C ASN A 331 1.64 16.94 21.10
N GLY A 332 2.18 16.48 19.96
CA GLY A 332 3.47 15.79 19.87
C GLY A 332 3.45 14.34 20.39
N LYS A 333 2.27 13.72 20.57
CA LYS A 333 2.16 12.32 21.00
C LYS A 333 2.26 11.37 19.82
N ILE A 334 2.75 10.16 20.10
CA ILE A 334 2.87 9.08 19.13
C ILE A 334 1.49 8.61 18.67
N VAL A 335 1.23 8.67 17.37
CA VAL A 335 0.00 8.15 16.76
C VAL A 335 0.08 6.63 16.67
N PHE A 336 1.01 6.11 15.88
CA PHE A 336 1.26 4.68 15.70
C PHE A 336 2.52 4.24 16.43
N ASP A 337 2.38 3.18 17.22
CA ASP A 337 3.47 2.50 17.92
C ASP A 337 4.16 1.50 16.98
N GLY A 338 3.42 0.95 16.02
CA GLY A 338 3.93 0.09 14.95
C GLY A 338 3.44 0.57 13.57
N VAL A 339 4.32 0.52 12.56
CA VAL A 339 3.99 0.83 11.16
C VAL A 339 4.51 -0.28 10.26
N TRP A 340 3.63 -0.81 9.42
CA TRP A 340 3.95 -1.87 8.48
C TRP A 340 3.61 -1.45 7.05
N ALA A 341 4.66 -1.11 6.28
CA ALA A 341 4.56 -0.85 4.86
C ALA A 341 4.82 -2.14 4.07
N HIS A 342 3.74 -2.77 3.59
CA HIS A 342 3.76 -3.98 2.79
C HIS A 342 3.66 -3.66 1.29
N VAL A 343 4.52 -4.29 0.50
CA VAL A 343 4.63 -4.23 -0.97
C VAL A 343 4.63 -2.82 -1.55
N ALA A 344 5.19 -1.88 -0.79
CA ALA A 344 5.34 -0.48 -1.20
C ALA A 344 6.55 -0.26 -2.14
N GLY A 345 7.47 -1.22 -2.18
CA GLY A 345 8.83 -1.01 -2.68
C GLY A 345 9.54 0.08 -1.91
N ALA A 346 10.36 0.88 -2.59
CA ALA A 346 10.99 2.05 -1.98
C ALA A 346 10.18 3.35 -2.16
N GLY A 347 9.07 3.29 -2.88
CA GLY A 347 8.30 4.46 -3.26
C GLY A 347 7.59 5.17 -2.10
N ARG A 348 7.21 6.41 -2.39
CA ARG A 348 6.25 7.25 -1.66
C ARG A 348 5.03 7.46 -2.56
N GLY A 349 4.27 8.53 -2.40
CA GLY A 349 3.19 8.77 -3.33
C GLY A 349 2.59 10.15 -3.28
N SER A 350 1.58 10.30 -4.12
CA SER A 350 0.91 11.56 -4.38
C SER A 350 -0.19 11.81 -3.37
N PHE A 351 0.18 12.18 -2.13
CA PHE A 351 -0.77 12.23 -1.01
C PHE A 351 -0.91 13.60 -0.33
N ASN A 352 0.07 14.49 -0.46
CA ASN A 352 0.10 15.76 0.27
C ASN A 352 0.75 16.88 -0.55
N PHE A 353 0.14 17.22 -1.69
CA PHE A 353 0.50 18.37 -2.51
C PHE A 353 -0.68 18.78 -3.41
N ARG A 354 -0.59 19.98 -4.01
CA ARG A 354 -1.63 20.53 -4.88
C ARG A 354 -1.89 19.62 -6.09
N PHE A 355 -3.16 19.33 -6.37
CA PHE A 355 -3.57 18.38 -7.43
C PHE A 355 -2.98 16.97 -7.27
N ALA A 356 -2.81 16.52 -6.03
CA ALA A 356 -2.43 15.15 -5.74
C ALA A 356 -3.39 14.13 -6.42
N GLN A 357 -2.83 13.06 -6.97
CA GLN A 357 -3.53 11.91 -7.55
C GLN A 357 -3.17 10.63 -6.77
N PRO A 358 -3.84 10.34 -5.64
CA PRO A 358 -3.44 9.28 -4.71
C PRO A 358 -3.38 7.88 -5.31
N SER A 359 -4.16 7.59 -6.34
CA SER A 359 -4.14 6.27 -6.99
C SER A 359 -2.91 5.98 -7.85
N ARG A 360 -2.19 7.02 -8.29
CA ARG A 360 -1.03 6.88 -9.18
C ARG A 360 0.09 6.08 -8.53
N ASP A 361 0.63 5.14 -9.31
CA ASP A 361 1.64 4.20 -8.84
C ASP A 361 2.54 3.71 -9.99
N GLY A 362 3.85 3.86 -9.84
CA GLY A 362 4.82 3.57 -10.90
C GLY A 362 5.14 2.08 -11.08
N HIS A 363 5.20 1.64 -12.33
CA HIS A 363 5.51 0.27 -12.75
C HIS A 363 6.44 0.26 -13.95
N PRO A 364 7.02 -0.89 -14.35
CA PRO A 364 7.94 -0.97 -15.48
C PRO A 364 7.38 -0.37 -16.77
N HIS A 365 6.06 -0.51 -17.01
CA HIS A 365 5.42 0.00 -18.23
C HIS A 365 4.28 0.99 -17.99
N MET A 366 3.98 1.39 -16.75
CA MET A 366 2.81 2.23 -16.38
C MET A 366 3.16 3.29 -15.34
N ASN A 367 2.55 4.47 -15.47
CA ASN A 367 2.78 5.63 -14.60
C ASN A 367 4.28 5.90 -14.42
N CYS A 368 5.05 5.79 -15.50
CA CYS A 368 6.50 5.59 -15.40
C CYS A 368 7.23 6.76 -14.75
N LEU A 369 6.74 7.97 -15.03
CA LEU A 369 7.33 9.24 -14.61
C LEU A 369 6.41 10.00 -13.65
N TYR A 370 5.45 9.33 -13.01
CA TYR A 370 4.72 9.90 -11.89
C TYR A 370 5.60 9.93 -10.64
N PRO A 371 5.44 10.93 -9.76
CA PRO A 371 6.21 11.06 -8.52
C PRO A 371 5.76 10.03 -7.45
N SER A 372 5.85 8.73 -7.77
CA SER A 372 5.63 7.63 -6.83
C SER A 372 6.92 7.10 -6.23
N ASP A 373 8.04 7.17 -6.95
CA ASP A 373 9.31 6.60 -6.52
C ASP A 373 10.36 7.71 -6.39
N ILE A 374 10.17 8.54 -5.36
CA ILE A 374 10.92 9.78 -5.13
C ILE A 374 11.80 9.68 -3.89
N PHE A 375 13.08 10.04 -4.04
CA PHE A 375 14.05 10.17 -2.96
C PHE A 375 13.51 11.06 -1.82
N PRO A 376 13.73 10.74 -0.52
CA PRO A 376 14.54 9.65 0.00
C PRO A 376 13.86 8.27 0.03
N PHE A 377 14.67 7.21 -0.05
CA PHE A 377 14.22 5.82 -0.12
C PHE A 377 14.51 5.02 1.16
N SER A 378 15.65 5.27 1.80
CA SER A 378 16.07 4.61 3.04
C SER A 378 15.56 5.35 4.27
N ASP A 379 15.52 4.63 5.39
CA ASP A 379 15.16 5.20 6.69
C ASP A 379 16.04 6.39 7.07
N LEU A 380 17.35 6.16 7.00
CA LEU A 380 18.38 7.11 7.41
C LEU A 380 18.78 8.00 6.25
N SER A 381 19.23 9.21 6.60
CA SER A 381 19.69 10.22 5.66
C SER A 381 20.78 9.70 4.71
N GLN A 382 20.57 9.94 3.43
CA GLN A 382 21.59 9.80 2.38
C GLN A 382 21.75 11.15 1.67
N SER A 383 22.92 11.40 1.07
CA SER A 383 23.18 12.64 0.32
C SER A 383 23.01 12.40 -1.17
N ASP A 384 22.03 13.07 -1.78
CA ASP A 384 21.85 13.10 -3.23
C ASP A 384 22.42 14.40 -3.83
N PRO A 385 23.21 14.34 -4.92
CA PRO A 385 23.79 15.54 -5.53
C PRO A 385 22.77 16.55 -6.06
N THR A 386 21.54 16.11 -6.36
CA THR A 386 20.48 16.95 -6.94
C THR A 386 19.42 17.37 -5.91
N ALA A 387 19.11 16.48 -4.96
CA ALA A 387 18.06 16.71 -3.96
C ALA A 387 18.58 17.07 -2.56
N GLY A 388 19.89 17.04 -2.33
CA GLY A 388 20.50 17.26 -1.02
C GLY A 388 20.41 16.04 -0.10
N ALA A 389 20.61 16.26 1.21
CA ALA A 389 20.55 15.20 2.20
C ALA A 389 19.14 15.01 2.74
N ALA A 390 18.63 13.79 2.71
CA ALA A 390 17.34 13.43 3.32
C ALA A 390 17.25 11.93 3.63
N GLY A 391 16.50 11.59 4.67
CA GLY A 391 16.09 10.26 5.07
C GLY A 391 14.57 10.18 5.23
N LEU A 392 14.00 8.98 5.05
CA LEU A 392 12.57 8.77 5.22
C LEU A 392 12.10 9.10 6.64
N LEU A 393 12.94 8.87 7.65
CA LEU A 393 12.56 8.99 9.06
C LEU A 393 13.06 10.27 9.75
N ASP A 394 13.73 11.18 9.04
CA ASP A 394 14.38 12.35 9.66
C ASP A 394 13.41 13.16 10.56
N LYS A 395 12.19 13.44 10.08
CA LYS A 395 11.20 14.23 10.83
C LYS A 395 10.69 13.50 12.06
N VAL A 396 10.36 12.21 11.95
CA VAL A 396 9.88 11.43 13.10
C VAL A 396 11.00 11.15 14.11
N ILE A 397 12.26 11.07 13.65
CA ILE A 397 13.47 11.02 14.49
C ILE A 397 13.58 12.30 15.32
N ALA A 398 13.59 13.46 14.65
CA ALA A 398 13.68 14.76 15.30
C ALA A 398 12.54 14.99 16.32
N ALA A 399 11.31 14.59 15.98
CA ALA A 399 10.15 14.72 16.84
C ALA A 399 10.04 13.64 17.94
N LYS A 400 10.95 12.66 18.02
CA LYS A 400 10.94 11.55 19.00
C LYS A 400 9.67 10.69 18.96
N VAL A 401 9.09 10.51 17.77
CA VAL A 401 7.88 9.72 17.53
C VAL A 401 8.10 8.58 16.54
N GLN A 402 9.29 7.98 16.52
CA GLN A 402 9.54 6.84 15.62
C GLN A 402 8.71 5.62 16.06
N PRO A 403 7.96 4.97 15.14
CA PRO A 403 7.32 3.70 15.43
C PRO A 403 8.32 2.53 15.30
N LYS A 404 7.90 1.34 15.74
CA LYS A 404 8.48 0.07 15.27
C LYS A 404 8.05 -0.16 13.82
N ILE A 405 8.99 -0.50 12.93
CA ILE A 405 8.71 -0.54 11.49
C ILE A 405 8.96 -1.91 10.90
N PHE A 406 7.98 -2.42 10.15
CA PHE A 406 8.17 -3.49 9.19
C PHE A 406 8.06 -2.98 7.76
N TYR A 407 9.07 -3.32 6.95
CA TYR A 407 8.98 -3.32 5.51
C TYR A 407 8.88 -4.77 5.03
N THR A 408 7.81 -5.13 4.34
CA THR A 408 7.75 -6.42 3.64
C THR A 408 7.57 -6.18 2.16
N ASN A 409 8.41 -6.81 1.34
CA ASN A 409 8.37 -6.69 -0.11
C ASN A 409 8.46 -8.10 -0.70
N GLY A 410 7.71 -8.37 -1.76
CA GLY A 410 7.87 -9.59 -2.53
C GLY A 410 8.96 -9.43 -3.59
N SER A 411 9.17 -10.50 -4.35
CA SER A 411 10.06 -10.47 -5.52
C SER A 411 9.62 -9.43 -6.54
N TYR A 412 8.31 -9.25 -6.74
CA TYR A 412 7.78 -8.24 -7.66
C TYR A 412 8.27 -6.83 -7.32
N GLU A 413 8.39 -6.47 -6.05
CA GLU A 413 8.74 -5.11 -5.65
C GLU A 413 10.20 -4.78 -5.96
N TYR A 414 11.09 -5.76 -5.99
CA TYR A 414 12.46 -5.56 -6.47
C TYR A 414 12.47 -5.27 -7.98
N TRP A 415 11.66 -6.01 -8.75
CA TRP A 415 11.55 -5.84 -10.21
C TRP A 415 10.74 -4.62 -10.64
N GLY A 416 9.67 -4.29 -9.92
CA GLY A 416 8.61 -3.40 -10.35
C GLY A 416 8.40 -2.17 -9.47
N ARG A 417 9.08 -2.07 -8.33
CA ARG A 417 8.94 -1.00 -7.33
C ARG A 417 10.26 -0.60 -6.64
N VAL A 418 11.40 -0.86 -7.28
CA VAL A 418 12.74 -0.45 -6.83
C VAL A 418 13.05 -0.76 -5.35
N ALA A 419 12.55 -1.88 -4.82
CA ALA A 419 12.63 -2.19 -3.39
C ALA A 419 14.04 -2.27 -2.81
N SER A 420 15.06 -2.52 -3.65
CA SER A 420 16.47 -2.51 -3.24
C SER A 420 16.88 -1.17 -2.60
N LEU A 421 16.37 -0.05 -3.11
CA LEU A 421 16.67 1.29 -2.60
C LEU A 421 16.22 1.54 -1.15
N VAL A 422 15.41 0.66 -0.56
CA VAL A 422 15.07 0.74 0.87
C VAL A 422 16.32 0.51 1.75
N HIS A 423 17.26 -0.32 1.29
CA HIS A 423 18.38 -0.80 2.11
C HIS A 423 19.75 -0.75 1.41
N THR A 424 19.82 -0.11 0.24
CA THR A 424 21.07 0.17 -0.47
C THR A 424 21.40 1.66 -0.52
N SER A 425 22.66 1.97 -0.80
CA SER A 425 23.05 3.34 -1.13
C SER A 425 22.39 3.80 -2.42
N ILE A 426 22.14 5.10 -2.57
CA ILE A 426 21.52 5.67 -3.78
C ILE A 426 22.35 5.48 -5.06
N ASP A 427 23.62 5.09 -4.95
CA ASP A 427 24.48 4.69 -6.06
C ASP A 427 24.55 3.17 -6.27
N GLY A 428 23.83 2.39 -5.45
CA GLY A 428 23.67 0.94 -5.57
C GLY A 428 24.93 0.14 -5.26
N LYS A 429 25.93 0.72 -4.60
CA LYS A 429 27.24 0.07 -4.39
C LYS A 429 27.40 -0.63 -3.04
N ARG A 430 26.59 -0.27 -2.04
CA ARG A 430 26.71 -0.83 -0.69
C ARG A 430 25.36 -0.95 0.00
N ASP A 431 25.30 -1.88 0.96
CA ASP A 431 24.18 -1.98 1.89
C ASP A 431 24.23 -0.78 2.85
N THR A 432 23.10 -0.08 3.06
CA THR A 432 23.01 1.04 4.02
C THR A 432 22.47 0.62 5.38
N GLY A 433 21.92 -0.59 5.47
CA GLY A 433 21.17 -1.03 6.65
C GLY A 433 19.83 -0.28 6.79
N LEU A 434 19.23 -0.42 7.98
CA LEU A 434 17.95 0.17 8.35
C LEU A 434 18.09 0.93 9.68
N ALA A 435 17.10 1.74 10.04
CA ALA A 435 17.06 2.31 11.39
C ALA A 435 16.94 1.20 12.45
N PRO A 436 17.43 1.41 13.71
CA PRO A 436 17.41 0.37 14.75
C PRO A 436 16.02 -0.21 15.05
N GLN A 437 14.97 0.60 14.89
CA GLN A 437 13.57 0.22 15.13
C GLN A 437 12.87 -0.38 13.90
N SER A 438 13.64 -0.68 12.85
CA SER A 438 13.12 -1.22 11.60
C SER A 438 13.54 -2.68 11.40
N ARG A 439 12.67 -3.46 10.76
CA ARG A 439 13.00 -4.74 10.13
C ARG A 439 12.49 -4.75 8.70
N ALA A 440 13.23 -5.40 7.81
CA ALA A 440 12.81 -5.63 6.44
C ALA A 440 12.81 -7.12 6.12
N TYR A 441 11.82 -7.57 5.36
CA TYR A 441 11.73 -8.95 4.91
C TYR A 441 11.38 -9.01 3.42
N LEU A 442 12.19 -9.73 2.66
CA LEU A 442 11.82 -10.23 1.33
C LEU A 442 10.93 -11.46 1.53
N LEU A 443 9.75 -11.46 0.92
CA LEU A 443 8.88 -12.63 0.79
C LEU A 443 9.27 -13.31 -0.53
N SER A 444 10.15 -14.31 -0.44
CA SER A 444 10.87 -14.82 -1.61
C SER A 444 9.94 -15.55 -2.57
N GLY A 445 10.17 -15.35 -3.87
CA GLY A 445 9.43 -15.95 -4.96
C GLY A 445 7.94 -15.57 -4.98
N THR A 446 7.56 -14.34 -4.62
CA THR A 446 6.15 -13.89 -4.63
C THR A 446 5.89 -12.78 -5.65
N GLN A 447 4.64 -12.72 -6.12
CA GLN A 447 4.14 -11.55 -6.86
C GLN A 447 3.59 -10.48 -5.91
N HIS A 448 3.08 -9.37 -6.47
CA HIS A 448 2.65 -8.18 -5.70
C HIS A 448 1.53 -8.48 -4.70
N GLY A 449 0.51 -9.21 -5.14
CA GLY A 449 -0.54 -9.74 -4.28
C GLY A 449 -0.27 -11.19 -3.95
N ALA A 450 -0.75 -11.67 -2.80
CA ALA A 450 -0.55 -13.06 -2.40
C ALA A 450 -1.14 -14.02 -3.46
N GLY A 451 -0.31 -14.97 -3.88
CA GLY A 451 -0.70 -15.99 -4.85
C GLY A 451 -1.86 -16.85 -4.37
N THR A 452 -2.46 -17.56 -5.32
CA THR A 452 -3.53 -18.52 -5.08
C THR A 452 -3.17 -19.85 -5.73
N PHE A 453 -3.58 -20.95 -5.13
CA PHE A 453 -3.42 -22.28 -5.71
C PHE A 453 -4.79 -22.94 -5.99
N PRO A 454 -5.01 -23.53 -7.18
CA PRO A 454 -4.10 -23.56 -8.33
C PRO A 454 -3.88 -22.17 -8.93
N PRO A 455 -2.70 -21.88 -9.51
CA PRO A 455 -2.42 -20.57 -10.08
C PRO A 455 -3.29 -20.33 -11.31
N SER A 456 -3.83 -19.10 -11.42
CA SER A 456 -4.63 -18.71 -12.58
C SER A 456 -3.73 -18.44 -13.80
N ARG A 457 -4.24 -18.70 -15.01
CA ARG A 457 -3.53 -18.31 -16.24
C ARG A 457 -3.48 -16.79 -16.42
N GLY A 458 -4.47 -16.07 -15.90
CA GLY A 458 -4.49 -14.61 -15.87
C GLY A 458 -4.31 -13.91 -17.22
N ALA A 459 -4.02 -12.61 -17.14
CA ALA A 459 -3.82 -11.74 -18.30
C ALA A 459 -2.36 -11.71 -18.80
N ALA A 460 -1.39 -12.04 -17.95
CA ALA A 460 0.03 -12.08 -18.30
C ALA A 460 0.40 -13.31 -19.16
N LEU A 461 1.59 -13.32 -19.76
CA LEU A 461 2.03 -14.35 -20.70
C LEU A 461 2.08 -15.74 -20.08
N ASN A 462 2.72 -15.86 -18.92
CA ASN A 462 2.88 -17.12 -18.19
C ASN A 462 1.78 -17.29 -17.14
N VAL A 463 1.59 -18.52 -16.68
CA VAL A 463 0.75 -18.83 -15.51
C VAL A 463 1.20 -17.99 -14.31
N ALA A 464 0.25 -17.39 -13.60
CA ALA A 464 0.55 -16.48 -12.48
C ALA A 464 1.31 -17.20 -11.35
N ASN A 465 1.97 -16.42 -10.49
CA ASN A 465 2.69 -16.95 -9.34
C ASN A 465 1.70 -17.41 -8.25
N GLY A 466 1.78 -18.68 -7.88
CA GLY A 466 0.91 -19.31 -6.87
C GLY A 466 1.36 -19.16 -5.42
N ASN A 467 2.52 -18.56 -5.15
CA ASN A 467 3.10 -18.46 -3.82
C ASN A 467 2.31 -17.51 -2.91
N ASN A 468 1.69 -18.06 -1.88
CA ASN A 468 0.79 -17.36 -0.97
C ASN A 468 1.54 -16.94 0.31
N TYR A 469 1.95 -15.68 0.38
CA TYR A 469 2.69 -15.17 1.53
C TYR A 469 1.84 -14.89 2.78
N ARG A 470 0.50 -15.03 2.74
CA ARG A 470 -0.39 -14.70 3.86
C ARG A 470 -0.05 -15.46 5.14
N TRP A 471 0.44 -16.69 5.00
CA TRP A 471 0.93 -17.51 6.12
C TRP A 471 2.02 -16.80 6.93
N ILE A 472 2.97 -16.16 6.24
CA ILE A 472 4.07 -15.40 6.86
C ILE A 472 3.54 -14.11 7.50
N MET A 473 2.56 -13.46 6.86
CA MET A 473 1.99 -12.21 7.37
C MET A 473 1.36 -12.38 8.77
N ARG A 474 0.70 -13.53 9.03
CA ARG A 474 0.13 -13.84 10.35
C ARG A 474 1.19 -13.98 11.44
N GLY A 475 2.25 -14.73 11.16
CA GLY A 475 3.39 -14.86 12.07
C GLY A 475 4.03 -13.50 12.37
N LEU A 476 4.29 -12.69 11.34
CA LEU A 476 4.85 -11.36 11.50
C LEU A 476 3.93 -10.40 12.27
N LEU A 477 2.61 -10.46 12.09
CA LEU A 477 1.68 -9.64 12.89
C LEU A 477 1.80 -9.95 14.39
N ALA A 478 1.88 -11.22 14.77
CA ALA A 478 2.09 -11.62 16.15
C ALA A 478 3.41 -11.04 16.70
N ARG A 479 4.47 -11.03 15.89
CA ARG A 479 5.78 -10.45 16.26
C ARG A 479 5.74 -8.92 16.38
N MET A 480 5.07 -8.22 15.46
CA MET A 480 4.87 -6.77 15.57
C MET A 480 4.10 -6.43 16.85
N ASN A 481 3.01 -7.14 17.13
CA ASN A 481 2.21 -6.91 18.32
C ASN A 481 3.00 -7.17 19.62
N ALA A 482 3.78 -8.24 19.68
CA ALA A 482 4.68 -8.50 20.81
C ALA A 482 5.69 -7.36 20.98
N TRP A 483 6.31 -6.91 19.89
CA TRP A 483 7.32 -5.84 19.92
C TRP A 483 6.77 -4.53 20.48
N VAL A 484 5.58 -4.10 20.04
CA VAL A 484 4.95 -2.87 20.55
C VAL A 484 4.33 -3.04 21.93
N THR A 485 4.01 -4.27 22.36
CA THR A 485 3.34 -4.53 23.64
C THR A 485 4.32 -4.65 24.80
N ASN A 486 5.40 -5.40 24.61
CA ASN A 486 6.33 -5.73 25.70
C ASN A 486 7.81 -5.68 25.29
N GLY A 487 8.12 -5.15 24.10
CA GLY A 487 9.50 -4.99 23.65
C GLY A 487 10.16 -6.26 23.12
N THR A 488 9.44 -7.39 23.03
CA THR A 488 10.00 -8.63 22.46
C THR A 488 10.38 -8.40 21.01
N GLU A 489 11.68 -8.45 20.71
CA GLU A 489 12.14 -8.19 19.35
C GLU A 489 11.66 -9.27 18.37
N PRO A 490 11.27 -8.86 17.15
CA PRO A 490 10.97 -9.79 16.06
C PRO A 490 12.26 -10.40 15.49
N PRO A 491 12.15 -11.48 14.69
CA PRO A 491 13.30 -12.06 13.99
C PRO A 491 14.09 -11.00 13.21
N PRO A 492 15.43 -11.11 13.12
CA PRO A 492 16.25 -10.19 12.32
C PRO A 492 15.78 -10.10 10.87
N SER A 493 16.07 -8.97 10.22
CA SER A 493 15.74 -8.74 8.81
C SER A 493 16.24 -9.88 7.92
N GLN A 494 15.37 -10.34 7.01
CA GLN A 494 15.69 -11.35 5.99
C GLN A 494 15.57 -10.70 4.62
N ILE A 495 16.67 -10.14 4.13
CA ILE A 495 16.74 -9.42 2.85
C ILE A 495 17.98 -9.85 2.05
N PRO A 496 17.94 -9.76 0.72
CA PRO A 496 19.13 -9.85 -0.12
C PRO A 496 20.07 -8.68 0.18
N LEU A 497 21.38 -8.93 0.15
CA LEU A 497 22.45 -7.96 0.43
C LEU A 497 23.53 -8.03 -0.65
N ILE A 498 24.10 -6.86 -0.97
CA ILE A 498 25.23 -6.71 -1.89
C ILE A 498 26.46 -7.41 -1.31
N SER A 499 26.73 -7.20 -0.02
CA SER A 499 27.86 -7.80 0.70
C SER A 499 27.85 -9.34 0.77
N LYS A 500 26.74 -9.98 0.36
CA LYS A 500 26.58 -11.45 0.33
C LYS A 500 26.35 -11.99 -1.09
N ASP A 501 26.56 -11.18 -2.13
CA ASP A 501 26.29 -11.51 -3.54
C ASP A 501 24.85 -12.01 -3.78
N SER A 502 23.93 -11.62 -2.90
CA SER A 502 22.52 -12.04 -2.93
C SER A 502 21.59 -10.95 -3.44
N LEU A 503 22.13 -9.74 -3.67
CA LEU A 503 21.48 -8.62 -4.33
C LEU A 503 22.39 -8.14 -5.47
N VAL A 504 21.92 -8.25 -6.71
CA VAL A 504 22.75 -8.10 -7.91
C VAL A 504 22.08 -7.24 -8.98
N SER A 505 22.86 -6.73 -9.93
CA SER A 505 22.30 -6.11 -11.14
C SER A 505 21.65 -7.17 -12.05
N VAL A 506 20.78 -6.74 -12.97
CA VAL A 506 20.10 -7.65 -13.94
C VAL A 506 21.11 -8.52 -14.69
N SER A 507 22.23 -7.93 -15.14
CA SER A 507 23.27 -8.63 -15.89
C SER A 507 24.06 -9.65 -15.08
N ALA A 508 24.06 -9.53 -13.75
CA ALA A 508 24.75 -10.43 -12.83
C ALA A 508 23.80 -11.46 -12.18
N LEU A 509 22.53 -11.49 -12.60
CA LEU A 509 21.57 -12.49 -12.14
C LEU A 509 21.90 -13.85 -12.78
N ASN A 510 22.07 -14.88 -11.95
CA ASN A 510 22.42 -16.24 -12.38
C ASN A 510 21.18 -17.02 -12.84
N TRP A 511 20.40 -16.41 -13.75
CA TRP A 511 19.15 -16.99 -14.23
C TRP A 511 19.41 -18.29 -15.04
N PRO A 512 18.79 -19.43 -14.66
CA PRO A 512 18.96 -20.66 -15.41
C PRO A 512 18.27 -20.58 -16.78
N LYS A 513 18.76 -21.36 -17.74
CA LYS A 513 18.21 -21.46 -19.10
C LYS A 513 16.90 -22.28 -19.12
N ILE A 514 15.87 -21.77 -18.44
CA ILE A 514 14.54 -22.39 -18.39
C ILE A 514 13.93 -22.39 -19.81
N PRO A 515 13.45 -23.53 -20.33
CA PRO A 515 12.88 -23.62 -21.67
C PRO A 515 11.75 -22.61 -21.92
N ALA A 516 11.68 -22.08 -23.15
CA ALA A 516 10.69 -21.10 -23.59
C ALA A 516 10.57 -19.83 -22.72
N THR A 517 11.61 -19.53 -21.93
CA THR A 517 11.65 -18.40 -21.02
C THR A 517 12.92 -17.60 -21.25
N ARG A 518 12.82 -16.27 -21.15
CA ARG A 518 13.97 -15.35 -21.18
C ARG A 518 13.97 -14.48 -19.94
N LEU A 519 15.15 -14.01 -19.54
CA LEU A 519 15.30 -13.06 -18.43
C LEU A 519 14.84 -11.66 -18.86
N PRO A 520 13.94 -10.98 -18.11
CA PRO A 520 13.59 -9.60 -18.40
C PRO A 520 14.79 -8.66 -18.26
N GLN A 521 14.89 -7.70 -19.17
CA GLN A 521 16.00 -6.74 -19.20
C GLN A 521 15.63 -5.39 -18.58
N HIS A 522 14.33 -5.07 -18.49
CA HIS A 522 13.84 -3.75 -18.10
C HIS A 522 13.07 -3.84 -16.76
N PRO A 523 13.75 -3.86 -15.59
CA PRO A 523 13.08 -3.62 -14.33
C PRO A 523 12.62 -2.15 -14.25
N LYS A 524 11.74 -1.86 -13.31
CA LYS A 524 11.39 -0.48 -12.96
C LYS A 524 12.63 0.27 -12.51
N LEU A 525 12.79 1.48 -13.02
CA LEU A 525 13.76 2.47 -12.54
C LEU A 525 13.03 3.62 -11.85
N ALA A 526 13.66 4.16 -10.80
CA ALA A 526 13.35 5.46 -10.23
C ALA A 526 14.32 6.49 -10.83
N TYR A 527 13.93 7.76 -10.86
CA TYR A 527 14.73 8.82 -11.49
C TYR A 527 14.86 10.02 -10.57
N ARG A 528 16.00 10.70 -10.68
CA ARG A 528 16.12 12.11 -10.26
C ARG A 528 15.30 12.97 -11.19
N GLY A 529 14.80 14.11 -10.71
CA GLY A 529 14.13 15.06 -11.59
C GLY A 529 13.13 15.97 -10.93
N ASP A 530 12.66 16.93 -11.71
CA ASP A 530 11.52 17.79 -11.38
C ASP A 530 10.24 17.13 -11.92
N PHE A 531 9.51 16.49 -11.00
CA PHE A 531 8.23 15.84 -11.28
C PHE A 531 7.02 16.77 -11.12
N GLN A 532 7.23 18.02 -10.70
CA GLN A 532 6.17 19.05 -10.66
C GLN A 532 6.02 19.71 -12.05
N ALA A 533 7.07 19.74 -12.86
CA ALA A 533 6.99 20.09 -14.26
C ALA A 533 6.06 19.14 -15.05
N ALA A 534 5.33 19.69 -16.03
CA ALA A 534 4.49 18.94 -16.95
C ALA A 534 4.88 19.29 -18.40
N PRO A 535 5.54 18.39 -19.16
CA PRO A 535 5.98 17.05 -18.75
C PRO A 535 7.14 17.10 -17.73
N PRO A 536 7.35 16.04 -16.93
CA PRO A 536 8.46 16.00 -15.98
C PRO A 536 9.82 16.13 -16.64
N LYS A 537 10.75 16.81 -15.94
CA LYS A 537 12.15 16.87 -16.32
C LYS A 537 12.90 15.75 -15.59
N VAL A 538 13.22 14.70 -16.33
CA VAL A 538 13.85 13.49 -15.81
C VAL A 538 15.37 13.59 -15.94
N GLY A 539 16.07 13.33 -14.85
CA GLY A 539 17.53 13.22 -14.79
C GLY A 539 17.99 11.76 -14.76
N GLU A 540 19.14 11.52 -14.12
CA GLU A 540 19.71 10.17 -14.03
C GLU A 540 18.83 9.21 -13.23
N ALA A 541 18.82 7.94 -13.65
CA ALA A 541 18.16 6.86 -12.94
C ALA A 541 18.93 6.49 -11.66
N PHE A 542 18.20 6.08 -10.63
CA PHE A 542 18.76 5.32 -9.51
C PHE A 542 18.94 3.86 -9.93
N PRO A 543 20.00 3.17 -9.46
CA PRO A 543 20.22 1.77 -9.77
C PRO A 543 19.16 0.89 -9.08
N THR A 544 18.61 -0.05 -9.85
CA THR A 544 17.72 -1.08 -9.34
C THR A 544 18.47 -2.41 -9.30
N LEU A 545 18.60 -2.97 -8.11
CA LEU A 545 19.15 -4.32 -7.89
C LEU A 545 18.05 -5.34 -7.57
N LEU A 546 18.37 -6.61 -7.82
CA LEU A 546 17.45 -7.75 -7.80
C LEU A 546 17.97 -8.88 -6.90
N PRO A 547 17.09 -9.62 -6.20
CA PRO A 547 17.51 -10.78 -5.43
C PRO A 547 18.13 -11.85 -6.33
N GLN A 548 19.27 -12.40 -5.94
CA GLN A 548 19.93 -13.50 -6.64
C GLN A 548 19.09 -14.79 -6.53
N VAL A 549 19.25 -15.67 -7.52
CA VAL A 549 18.56 -16.95 -7.62
C VAL A 549 19.53 -18.13 -7.56
N ASP A 550 19.01 -19.30 -7.17
CA ASP A 550 19.70 -20.58 -7.25
C ASP A 550 19.64 -21.18 -8.68
N ALA A 551 20.18 -22.39 -8.83
CA ALA A 551 20.16 -23.13 -10.09
C ALA A 551 18.73 -23.47 -10.58
N ASP A 552 17.73 -23.39 -9.71
CA ASP A 552 16.32 -23.56 -10.05
C ASP A 552 15.64 -22.25 -10.42
N GLY A 553 16.33 -21.11 -10.31
CA GLY A 553 15.75 -19.79 -10.58
C GLY A 553 14.88 -19.28 -9.43
N ASN A 554 14.94 -19.91 -8.25
CA ASN A 554 14.27 -19.45 -7.05
C ASN A 554 15.22 -18.60 -6.20
N GLU A 555 14.70 -17.56 -5.55
CA GLU A 555 15.52 -16.61 -4.80
C GLU A 555 16.17 -17.26 -3.56
N ILE A 556 17.46 -16.96 -3.34
CA ILE A 556 18.27 -17.57 -2.26
C ILE A 556 18.16 -16.84 -0.92
N ALA A 557 17.78 -15.56 -0.94
CA ALA A 557 17.64 -14.71 0.23
C ALA A 557 16.16 -14.46 0.56
N GLY A 558 15.90 -13.94 1.75
CA GLY A 558 14.55 -13.63 2.23
C GLY A 558 13.88 -14.76 3.00
N ILE A 559 12.62 -14.54 3.38
CA ILE A 559 11.77 -15.56 3.98
C ILE A 559 11.27 -16.47 2.85
N ARG A 560 11.91 -17.62 2.71
CA ARG A 560 11.55 -18.65 1.74
C ARG A 560 10.42 -19.49 2.31
N ALA A 561 9.20 -19.35 1.78
CA ALA A 561 8.06 -20.20 2.15
C ALA A 561 8.36 -21.69 1.83
N PRO A 562 7.63 -22.68 2.40
CA PRO A 562 7.89 -24.09 2.10
C PRO A 562 7.86 -24.43 0.60
N MET A 563 7.00 -23.76 -0.18
CA MET A 563 6.94 -23.88 -1.66
C MET A 563 8.24 -23.44 -2.38
N ILE A 564 9.09 -22.64 -1.72
CA ILE A 564 10.40 -22.19 -2.24
C ILE A 564 11.55 -23.02 -1.66
N GLN A 565 11.40 -23.56 -0.45
CA GLN A 565 12.40 -24.45 0.17
C GLN A 565 12.32 -25.88 -0.40
N VAL A 566 11.11 -26.33 -0.74
CA VAL A 566 10.79 -27.66 -1.27
C VAL A 566 10.03 -27.49 -2.60
N PRO A 567 10.67 -26.94 -3.65
CA PRO A 567 9.98 -26.46 -4.84
C PRO A 567 9.51 -27.58 -5.78
N LEU A 568 8.36 -27.33 -6.41
CA LEU A 568 7.86 -28.07 -7.58
C LEU A 568 7.95 -27.23 -8.88
N ALA A 569 8.37 -25.97 -8.76
CA ALA A 569 8.44 -25.01 -9.83
C ALA A 569 9.43 -23.87 -9.48
N THR A 570 9.76 -23.08 -10.49
CA THR A 570 10.36 -21.76 -10.32
C THR A 570 9.26 -20.71 -10.14
N PHE A 571 9.35 -19.89 -9.11
CA PHE A 571 8.41 -18.80 -8.84
C PHE A 571 9.12 -17.46 -8.94
N THR A 572 8.64 -16.61 -9.83
CA THR A 572 9.28 -15.32 -10.12
C THR A 572 8.42 -14.15 -9.67
N GLY A 573 9.06 -13.02 -9.40
CA GLY A 573 8.39 -11.74 -9.17
C GLY A 573 7.94 -11.03 -10.45
N TRP A 574 8.09 -11.62 -11.63
CA TRP A 574 7.85 -10.94 -12.90
C TRP A 574 7.13 -11.86 -13.89
N ASN A 575 6.43 -11.25 -14.84
CA ASN A 575 5.77 -11.94 -15.94
C ASN A 575 5.72 -10.99 -17.13
N PHE A 576 5.78 -11.49 -18.35
CA PHE A 576 5.72 -10.66 -19.54
C PHE A 576 4.27 -10.32 -19.91
N ARG A 577 4.10 -9.21 -20.62
CA ARG A 577 2.84 -8.89 -21.30
C ARG A 577 2.60 -9.91 -22.43
N LYS A 578 1.34 -10.24 -22.73
CA LYS A 578 1.01 -11.05 -23.92
C LYS A 578 1.22 -10.22 -25.18
N PRO A 579 1.63 -10.82 -26.31
CA PRO A 579 1.73 -10.10 -27.59
C PRO A 579 0.47 -9.34 -27.98
N SER A 580 -0.71 -9.90 -27.70
CA SER A 580 -2.01 -9.26 -27.97
C SER A 580 -2.27 -7.97 -27.17
N GLN A 581 -1.51 -7.73 -26.11
CA GLN A 581 -1.60 -6.53 -25.26
C GLN A 581 -0.58 -5.46 -25.67
N GLY A 582 0.26 -5.72 -26.67
CA GLY A 582 1.38 -4.86 -27.04
C GLY A 582 2.52 -4.83 -26.01
N ALA A 583 3.68 -4.33 -26.43
CA ALA A 583 4.92 -4.30 -25.64
C ALA A 583 5.30 -5.66 -24.99
N PRO A 584 5.42 -6.76 -25.76
CA PRO A 584 5.66 -8.10 -25.21
C PRO A 584 7.04 -8.29 -24.55
N ASP A 585 7.96 -7.35 -24.77
CA ASP A 585 9.27 -7.32 -24.10
C ASP A 585 9.21 -6.66 -22.72
N GLU A 586 8.09 -6.03 -22.38
CA GLU A 586 7.88 -5.35 -21.10
C GLU A 586 7.16 -6.24 -20.09
N LEU A 587 7.36 -5.89 -18.81
CA LEU A 587 6.74 -6.61 -17.69
C LEU A 587 5.26 -6.27 -17.55
N TYR A 588 4.45 -7.31 -17.35
CA TYR A 588 3.07 -7.17 -16.92
C TYR A 588 3.04 -6.74 -15.46
N SER A 589 2.23 -5.73 -15.15
CA SER A 589 2.21 -5.15 -13.80
C SER A 589 1.67 -6.17 -12.78
N MET A 590 2.36 -6.26 -11.65
CA MET A 590 1.97 -6.93 -10.40
C MET A 590 1.90 -8.47 -10.43
N VAL A 591 2.11 -9.11 -11.57
CA VAL A 591 1.94 -10.56 -11.73
C VAL A 591 3.31 -11.22 -11.91
N GLY A 592 3.56 -12.28 -11.15
CA GLY A 592 4.73 -13.14 -11.28
C GLY A 592 4.45 -14.35 -12.17
N SER A 593 5.47 -15.14 -12.48
CA SER A 593 5.34 -16.36 -13.27
C SER A 593 5.58 -17.61 -12.42
N THR A 594 4.87 -18.69 -12.75
CA THR A 594 5.15 -20.07 -12.31
C THR A 594 5.68 -20.89 -13.49
N PHE A 595 6.89 -21.46 -13.36
CA PHE A 595 7.47 -22.38 -14.33
C PHE A 595 7.68 -23.77 -13.71
N LEU A 596 6.77 -24.71 -13.99
CA LEU A 596 6.83 -26.07 -13.44
C LEU A 596 8.17 -26.76 -13.76
N PHE A 597 8.65 -27.58 -12.83
CA PHE A 597 9.75 -28.49 -13.12
C PHE A 597 9.28 -29.64 -14.01
N PRO A 598 10.18 -30.26 -14.79
CA PRO A 598 9.88 -31.52 -15.44
C PRO A 598 9.43 -32.57 -14.43
N LYS A 599 8.43 -33.38 -14.74
CA LYS A 599 7.97 -34.44 -13.83
C LYS A 599 8.98 -35.57 -13.74
N THR A 600 9.55 -35.95 -14.89
CA THR A 600 10.47 -37.09 -15.03
C THR A 600 11.81 -36.67 -15.66
N LYS A 601 12.83 -37.52 -15.49
CA LYS A 601 14.13 -37.35 -16.17
C LYS A 601 14.00 -37.34 -17.70
N ALA A 602 13.03 -38.10 -18.25
CA ALA A 602 12.74 -38.12 -19.68
C ALA A 602 12.15 -36.78 -20.15
N ASP A 603 11.22 -36.19 -19.39
CA ASP A 603 10.70 -34.85 -19.67
C ASP A 603 11.81 -33.80 -19.65
N ARG A 604 12.68 -33.85 -18.63
CA ARG A 604 13.83 -32.94 -18.49
C ARG A 604 14.74 -33.00 -19.71
N ALA A 605 15.10 -34.22 -20.16
CA ALA A 605 15.93 -34.42 -21.33
C ALA A 605 15.24 -33.93 -22.62
N ARG A 606 13.94 -34.18 -22.77
CA ARG A 606 13.15 -33.77 -23.94
C ARG A 606 13.06 -32.26 -24.09
N THR A 607 12.95 -31.51 -22.99
CA THR A 607 12.84 -30.05 -23.02
C THR A 607 14.19 -29.33 -22.87
N ASN A 608 15.28 -30.08 -22.67
CA ASN A 608 16.60 -29.55 -22.31
C ASN A 608 16.55 -28.63 -21.07
N ASP A 609 15.70 -28.96 -20.11
CA ASP A 609 15.58 -28.19 -18.87
C ASP A 609 16.78 -28.51 -17.96
N PRO A 610 17.55 -27.51 -17.50
CA PRO A 610 18.70 -27.77 -16.63
C PRO A 610 18.28 -28.17 -15.21
N ARG A 611 17.03 -27.91 -14.80
CA ARG A 611 16.56 -28.12 -13.44
C ARG A 611 16.24 -29.61 -13.21
N PRO A 612 16.67 -30.23 -12.09
CA PRO A 612 16.27 -31.59 -11.74
C PRO A 612 14.75 -31.79 -11.80
N ALA A 613 14.32 -32.92 -12.36
CA ALA A 613 12.91 -33.29 -12.41
C ALA A 613 12.37 -33.59 -11.01
N ILE A 614 11.05 -33.50 -10.82
CA ILE A 614 10.40 -33.78 -9.53
C ILE A 614 10.75 -35.18 -9.02
N ALA A 615 10.72 -36.20 -9.90
CA ALA A 615 11.09 -37.57 -9.55
C ALA A 615 12.59 -37.77 -9.24
N GLU A 616 13.45 -36.81 -9.55
CA GLU A 616 14.87 -36.82 -9.17
C GLU A 616 15.12 -36.09 -7.83
N ARG A 617 14.13 -35.32 -7.35
CA ARG A 617 14.21 -34.54 -6.10
C ARG A 617 13.56 -35.26 -4.93
N TYR A 618 12.40 -35.84 -5.17
CA TYR A 618 11.57 -36.45 -4.15
C TYR A 618 11.33 -37.90 -4.51
N LYS A 619 11.52 -38.78 -3.53
CA LYS A 619 11.30 -40.21 -3.69
C LYS A 619 9.84 -40.49 -4.07
N ASP A 620 8.91 -39.84 -3.38
CA ASP A 620 7.48 -39.96 -3.55
C ASP A 620 6.74 -38.79 -2.88
N ARG A 621 5.41 -38.84 -2.89
CA ARG A 621 4.55 -37.84 -2.25
C ARG A 621 4.77 -37.72 -0.74
N ALA A 622 5.06 -38.82 -0.05
CA ALA A 622 5.24 -38.81 1.40
C ALA A 622 6.56 -38.13 1.76
N ASP A 623 7.63 -38.40 1.00
CA ASP A 623 8.92 -37.71 1.12
C ASP A 623 8.78 -36.20 0.90
N TYR A 624 8.09 -35.78 -0.16
CA TYR A 624 7.81 -34.36 -0.41
C TYR A 624 7.09 -33.69 0.77
N LEU A 625 6.03 -34.32 1.30
CA LEU A 625 5.26 -33.75 2.40
C LEU A 625 6.04 -33.71 3.72
N ALA A 626 6.88 -34.70 3.98
CA ALA A 626 7.75 -34.70 5.16
C ALA A 626 8.75 -33.52 5.11
N GLN A 627 9.37 -33.28 3.94
CA GLN A 627 10.26 -32.13 3.75
C GLN A 627 9.51 -30.80 3.85
N TYR A 628 8.30 -30.73 3.28
CA TYR A 628 7.46 -29.53 3.31
C TYR A 628 7.03 -29.18 4.74
N GLU A 629 6.64 -30.18 5.55
CA GLU A 629 6.33 -30.00 6.96
C GLU A 629 7.57 -29.55 7.76
N ALA A 630 8.73 -30.14 7.51
CA ALA A 630 9.98 -29.73 8.17
C ALA A 630 10.31 -28.25 7.87
N ALA A 631 10.13 -27.80 6.63
CA ALA A 631 10.29 -26.40 6.25
C ALA A 631 9.29 -25.48 6.99
N ALA A 632 8.02 -25.89 7.10
CA ALA A 632 7.01 -25.14 7.85
C ALA A 632 7.34 -25.04 9.35
N ARG A 633 7.76 -26.15 9.97
CA ARG A 633 8.20 -26.19 11.38
C ARG A 633 9.40 -25.30 11.64
N SER A 634 10.38 -25.30 10.73
CA SER A 634 11.54 -24.41 10.80
C SER A 634 11.14 -22.92 10.80
N LEU A 635 10.20 -22.53 9.91
CA LEU A 635 9.70 -21.15 9.88
C LEU A 635 8.89 -20.79 11.12
N ALA A 636 8.14 -21.73 11.70
CA ALA A 636 7.41 -21.51 12.96
C ALA A 636 8.39 -21.30 14.13
N ALA A 637 9.44 -22.12 14.22
CA ALA A 637 10.50 -21.99 15.23
C ALA A 637 11.25 -20.65 15.11
N GLN A 638 11.48 -20.18 13.89
CA GLN A 638 12.04 -18.85 13.62
C GLN A 638 11.04 -17.70 13.87
N GLY A 639 9.76 -18.01 14.09
CA GLY A 639 8.73 -17.03 14.37
C GLY A 639 8.10 -16.35 13.16
N PHE A 640 8.31 -16.89 11.96
CA PHE A 640 7.70 -16.44 10.71
C PHE A 640 6.36 -17.11 10.42
N LEU A 641 6.07 -18.27 11.01
CA LEU A 641 4.76 -18.92 10.98
C LEU A 641 4.20 -19.09 12.40
N LEU A 642 2.88 -19.23 12.48
CA LEU A 642 2.22 -19.71 13.69
C LEU A 642 2.22 -21.25 13.69
N GLU A 643 2.38 -21.87 14.86
CA GLU A 643 2.32 -23.34 14.98
C GLU A 643 1.00 -23.90 14.44
N ALA A 644 -0.11 -23.20 14.70
CA ALA A 644 -1.44 -23.56 14.23
C ALA A 644 -1.61 -23.50 12.70
N ASP A 645 -0.68 -22.88 11.97
CA ASP A 645 -0.73 -22.78 10.51
C ASP A 645 0.00 -23.93 9.81
N ILE A 646 0.80 -24.74 10.52
CA ILE A 646 1.61 -25.79 9.92
C ILE A 646 0.76 -26.86 9.23
N ALA A 647 -0.21 -27.45 9.93
CA ALA A 647 -1.04 -28.51 9.36
C ALA A 647 -1.89 -28.04 8.16
N PRO A 648 -2.58 -26.88 8.22
CA PRO A 648 -3.25 -26.32 7.03
C PRO A 648 -2.30 -26.06 5.86
N LEU A 649 -1.09 -25.56 6.11
CA LEU A 649 -0.10 -25.28 5.08
C LEU A 649 0.43 -26.57 4.43
N VAL A 650 0.64 -27.65 5.20
CA VAL A 650 1.02 -28.97 4.67
C VAL A 650 -0.11 -29.55 3.81
N ALA A 651 -1.38 -29.36 4.20
CA ALA A 651 -2.53 -29.76 3.40
C ALA A 651 -2.60 -28.98 2.06
N GLU A 652 -2.17 -27.71 2.04
CA GLU A 652 -1.99 -26.95 0.80
C GLU A 652 -0.87 -27.54 -0.06
N GLY A 653 0.27 -27.90 0.54
CA GLY A 653 1.38 -28.58 -0.14
C GLY A 653 0.96 -29.90 -0.79
N ALA A 654 0.10 -30.68 -0.12
CA ALA A 654 -0.49 -31.90 -0.67
C ALA A 654 -1.31 -31.64 -1.94
N LYS A 655 -2.17 -30.61 -1.93
CA LYS A 655 -2.94 -30.20 -3.12
C LYS A 655 -2.03 -29.76 -4.27
N GLN A 656 -0.91 -29.09 -3.94
CA GLN A 656 0.08 -28.66 -4.93
C GLN A 656 0.75 -29.85 -5.61
N TRP A 657 1.23 -30.81 -4.83
CA TRP A 657 1.79 -32.06 -5.35
C TRP A 657 0.80 -32.76 -6.29
N ASP A 658 -0.43 -32.97 -5.82
CA ASP A 658 -1.44 -33.70 -6.58
C ASP A 658 -1.80 -33.00 -7.90
N ALA A 659 -1.84 -31.66 -7.90
CA ALA A 659 -2.12 -30.89 -9.11
C ALA A 659 -0.95 -30.87 -10.10
N VAL A 660 0.30 -30.87 -9.63
CA VAL A 660 1.49 -30.91 -10.50
C VAL A 660 1.74 -32.31 -11.05
N MET A 661 1.46 -33.36 -10.27
CA MET A 661 1.75 -34.74 -10.67
C MET A 661 0.65 -35.39 -11.52
N LYS A 662 -0.59 -34.89 -11.48
CA LYS A 662 -1.63 -35.18 -12.50
C LYS A 662 -1.15 -34.74 -13.87
#